data_AF-A0A7D5XG12-F1
#
_entry.id   AF-A0A7D5XG12-F1
#
_cell.length_a   1.000
_cell.length_b   1.000
_cell.length_c   1.000
_cell.angle_alpha   90.00
_cell.angle_beta   90.00
_cell.angle_gamma   90.00
#
_symmetry.space_group_name_H-M   'P 1'
#
loop_
_entity.id
_entity.type
_entity.pdbx_description
1 polymer ?
#
loop_
_entity_poly.entity_id
_entity_poly.type
_entity_poly.pdbx_seq_one_letter_code
_entity_poly.pdbx_strand_id
1 'polypeptide(L)'
;MRAKILLAFLLLISAASAVTFTLNDTNSGNLADTFVNGSATTTNYGTLTSMQVAYVTTASRIFMLWDVPTGSTFTTVTNAQLILNASTVGGAVSHQCYNTSNAWTETGLTWDTQPSANTLQSATTLAGVGVYNWTVTDAVNACMKQANTNCSLMVKLTTESGSQANYFYTKENALVTARPQLNITYTNSYTFPETGLVGYWKFDEGIGSNTVDSSGSENSGTISGASWTTSKYRMNSTLNYDGVNQQVSGSFSPTTTTMNFTVSGWIYPTSQTGVIFGLYNASTSWVIYLNTGRDLSVYNGSVDIFSKWFYPPLYTWTHIAIVYDGSYISGYENGVLIGSTAFSTLKTPTTPTFYLGTTPTFTTDYTGTIDEVKIYNVSQSSAWVLTEYLKNGCLYNMNVSCFNESSTSQQIYYDLILTNTTASQTFSNAYNWTSNQYCNGSTPMNSVTLTVSNDSFYSPRYRYVDTATSPNVTAYLLPLSALWEIDVTILVKNELGGVIPSAEVTMMKSINGGYVDVAQDTSDGGGQTYFNLDKQTAYQLIANATGYDQYSVTFQPSQSVYTITLTSNQSYNTSLVNDSMWGISWNMTPRNYMVTGVQNFNFSIYDSYNDLEFWGMNITYNGTLQYTTNQTDSGGGFVNYTMNTSQVEGNGINVTIFFKRTNYPYFDPTYKYWGYSIVASNYSLVNAMANVGNSALSPLTKGIIAIVMITCVVGYVATSVSFSGGVVLGLLMLWGFSSFGFMPPLSLMMITIVGLALIYNRHFALTPAG
;
A
#
# COMPACT_ATOMS: atom_id res chain seq x y z
N MET A 1 1.56 21.75 22.76
CA MET A 1 2.46 22.06 21.60
C MET A 1 2.61 20.88 20.64
N ARG A 2 2.83 19.63 21.12
CA ARG A 2 2.95 18.43 20.25
C ARG A 2 1.66 18.02 19.50
N ALA A 3 0.47 18.32 20.04
CA ALA A 3 -0.81 18.08 19.36
C ALA A 3 -1.07 19.02 18.15
N LYS A 4 -0.44 20.21 18.11
CA LYS A 4 -0.57 21.16 16.98
C LYS A 4 0.29 20.76 15.77
N ILE A 5 1.33 19.95 15.98
CA ILE A 5 2.24 19.47 14.92
C ILE A 5 1.69 18.20 14.26
N LEU A 6 0.98 17.36 15.02
CA LEU A 6 0.32 16.15 14.49
C LEU A 6 -0.89 16.48 13.60
N LEU A 7 -1.58 17.60 13.85
CA LEU A 7 -2.77 18.02 13.09
C LEU A 7 -2.42 18.59 11.70
N ALA A 8 -1.22 19.14 11.54
CA ALA A 8 -0.73 19.63 10.25
C ALA A 8 -0.34 18.48 9.29
N PHE A 9 -0.12 17.27 9.82
CA PHE A 9 0.24 16.08 9.04
C PHE A 9 -0.96 15.22 8.63
N LEU A 10 -2.17 15.50 9.13
CA LEU A 10 -3.39 14.71 8.90
C LEU A 10 -4.36 15.31 7.86
N LEU A 11 -3.96 16.36 7.13
CA LEU A 11 -4.89 17.27 6.44
C LEU A 11 -4.61 17.39 4.94
N LEU A 12 -4.63 16.27 4.20
CA LEU A 12 -4.56 16.27 2.74
C LEU A 12 -5.55 15.25 2.16
N ILE A 13 -6.81 15.66 2.05
CA ILE A 13 -7.87 14.91 1.36
C ILE A 13 -8.32 15.75 0.17
N SER A 14 -8.03 15.31 -1.05
CA SER A 14 -8.66 15.80 -2.28
C SER A 14 -9.72 14.81 -2.75
N ALA A 15 -10.94 14.98 -2.25
CA ALA A 15 -12.21 14.67 -2.90
C ALA A 15 -13.31 14.99 -1.89
N ALA A 16 -14.38 15.64 -2.34
CA ALA A 16 -15.53 16.02 -1.51
C ALA A 16 -16.15 14.78 -0.82
N SER A 17 -15.66 14.47 0.37
CA SER A 17 -16.13 13.36 1.22
C SER A 17 -16.43 13.95 2.58
N ALA A 18 -17.59 13.64 3.14
CA ALA A 18 -17.94 14.05 4.50
C ALA A 18 -17.06 13.27 5.49
N VAL A 19 -16.21 13.98 6.24
CA VAL A 19 -15.36 13.41 7.28
C VAL A 19 -16.01 13.67 8.62
N THR A 20 -16.19 12.63 9.43
CA THR A 20 -16.70 12.76 10.80
C THR A 20 -15.55 12.61 11.79
N PHE A 21 -15.39 13.61 12.66
CA PHE A 21 -14.45 13.63 13.76
C PHE A 21 -15.22 13.59 15.08
N THR A 22 -14.75 12.81 16.05
CA THR A 22 -15.34 12.73 17.40
C THR A 22 -14.42 13.38 18.42
N LEU A 23 -14.90 14.43 19.07
CA LEU A 23 -14.25 15.08 20.21
C LEU A 23 -14.69 14.39 21.50
N ASN A 24 -13.77 13.64 22.10
CA ASN A 24 -13.93 13.03 23.42
C ASN A 24 -12.78 13.47 24.33
N ASP A 25 -13.03 13.63 25.62
CA ASP A 25 -11.93 13.80 26.59
C ASP A 25 -11.33 12.44 26.96
N THR A 26 -10.38 12.00 26.14
CA THR A 26 -9.61 10.76 26.34
C THR A 26 -8.29 11.00 27.09
N ASN A 27 -8.19 12.09 27.89
CA ASN A 27 -7.08 12.51 28.77
C ASN A 27 -6.33 13.79 28.34
N SER A 28 -6.97 14.72 27.62
CA SER A 28 -6.29 15.93 27.11
C SER A 28 -6.91 17.27 27.50
N GLY A 29 -8.01 17.29 28.27
CA GLY A 29 -8.57 18.53 28.81
C GLY A 29 -9.28 19.41 27.77
N ASN A 30 -9.71 18.82 26.65
CA ASN A 30 -10.38 19.52 25.54
C ASN A 30 -11.88 19.77 25.80
N LEU A 31 -12.35 19.45 27.01
CA LEU A 31 -13.72 19.61 27.48
C LEU A 31 -13.71 20.20 28.88
N ALA A 32 -14.49 21.25 29.08
CA ALA A 32 -14.95 21.69 30.38
C ALA A 32 -16.44 21.37 30.51
N ASP A 33 -16.86 20.71 31.59
CA ASP A 33 -18.25 20.42 31.88
C ASP A 33 -18.59 20.65 33.36
N THR A 34 -19.82 21.08 33.60
CA THR A 34 -20.31 21.36 34.96
C THR A 34 -21.82 21.56 34.91
N PHE A 35 -22.44 21.68 36.07
CA PHE A 35 -23.82 22.16 36.18
C PHE A 35 -23.92 23.30 37.18
N VAL A 36 -25.01 24.04 37.10
CA VAL A 36 -25.38 25.10 38.06
C VAL A 36 -26.69 24.73 38.73
N ASN A 37 -26.90 25.20 39.96
CA ASN A 37 -28.10 24.91 40.73
C ASN A 37 -28.64 26.18 41.39
N GLY A 38 -29.90 26.53 41.11
CA GLY A 38 -30.52 27.75 41.64
C GLY A 38 -30.75 27.78 43.14
N SER A 39 -30.62 26.64 43.83
CA SER A 39 -30.68 26.56 45.30
C SER A 39 -29.32 26.80 45.95
N ALA A 40 -28.23 26.78 45.17
CA ALA A 40 -26.85 26.93 45.63
C ALA A 40 -26.07 27.86 44.68
N THR A 41 -26.43 29.16 44.70
CA THR A 41 -26.14 30.04 43.57
C THR A 41 -24.67 30.34 43.31
N THR A 42 -23.83 30.22 44.34
CA THR A 42 -22.38 30.48 44.30
C THR A 42 -21.53 29.22 44.27
N THR A 43 -22.15 28.03 44.27
CA THR A 43 -21.41 26.76 44.31
C THR A 43 -20.99 26.33 42.92
N ASN A 44 -19.73 25.91 42.79
CA ASN A 44 -19.19 25.28 41.58
C ASN A 44 -19.24 23.76 41.71
N TYR A 45 -19.56 23.07 40.61
CA TYR A 45 -19.72 21.62 40.58
C TYR A 45 -18.83 20.92 39.53
N GLY A 46 -17.86 21.62 38.94
CA GLY A 46 -17.08 21.14 37.80
C GLY A 46 -16.05 20.05 38.11
N THR A 47 -16.07 19.46 39.30
CA THR A 47 -15.21 18.32 39.69
C THR A 47 -16.01 17.07 40.04
N LEU A 48 -17.34 17.11 39.89
CA LEU A 48 -18.21 15.98 40.21
C LEU A 48 -18.25 15.01 39.03
N THR A 49 -18.43 13.72 39.29
CA THR A 49 -18.53 12.67 38.26
C THR A 49 -19.90 12.57 37.59
N SER A 50 -20.84 13.40 38.04
CA SER A 50 -22.19 13.50 37.52
C SER A 50 -22.68 14.95 37.53
N MET A 51 -23.46 15.28 36.52
CA MET A 51 -24.05 16.60 36.31
C MET A 51 -25.56 16.46 36.09
N GLN A 52 -26.34 17.45 36.51
CA GLN A 52 -27.79 17.31 36.57
C GLN A 52 -28.55 18.39 35.78
N VAL A 53 -29.64 17.95 35.17
CA VAL A 53 -30.73 18.80 34.69
C VAL A 53 -31.96 18.47 35.51
N ALA A 54 -32.43 19.45 36.29
CA ALA A 54 -33.45 19.23 37.29
C ALA A 54 -34.33 20.46 37.50
N TYR A 55 -35.52 20.23 38.04
CA TYR A 55 -36.32 21.23 38.73
C TYR A 55 -36.93 20.57 39.96
N VAL A 56 -36.70 21.14 41.14
CA VAL A 56 -37.37 20.69 42.37
C VAL A 56 -38.12 21.89 42.95
N THR A 57 -37.36 22.83 43.50
CA THR A 57 -37.79 24.17 43.89
C THR A 57 -37.16 25.24 43.00
N THR A 58 -35.96 24.94 42.50
CA THR A 58 -35.17 25.75 41.57
C THR A 58 -34.64 24.87 40.45
N ALA A 59 -34.26 25.47 39.32
CA ALA A 59 -33.68 24.73 38.20
C ALA A 59 -32.22 24.36 38.44
N SER A 60 -31.78 23.28 37.80
CA SER A 60 -30.38 22.96 37.54
C SER A 60 -30.16 22.78 36.04
N ARG A 61 -29.02 23.25 35.55
CA ARG A 61 -28.69 23.29 34.12
C ARG A 61 -27.25 22.85 33.91
N ILE A 62 -27.01 22.11 32.84
CA ILE A 62 -25.67 21.65 32.48
C ILE A 62 -25.04 22.60 31.48
N PHE A 63 -23.74 22.82 31.61
CA PHE A 63 -22.91 23.57 30.68
C PHE A 63 -21.70 22.75 30.27
N MET A 64 -21.39 22.81 28.99
CA MET A 64 -20.23 22.14 28.41
C MET A 64 -19.53 23.06 27.41
N LEU A 65 -18.21 23.01 27.36
CA LEU A 65 -17.35 23.84 26.54
C LEU A 65 -16.31 22.94 25.87
N TRP A 66 -16.38 22.80 24.56
CA TRP A 66 -15.40 22.04 23.77
C TRP A 66 -14.40 22.94 23.10
N ASP A 67 -13.15 22.52 23.04
CA ASP A 67 -12.18 23.09 22.11
C ASP A 67 -12.43 22.52 20.70
N VAL A 68 -12.92 23.35 19.77
CA VAL A 68 -13.21 22.97 18.38
C VAL A 68 -12.09 23.44 17.43
N PRO A 69 -11.74 22.68 16.37
CA PRO A 69 -10.65 23.04 15.45
C PRO A 69 -10.88 24.42 14.79
N THR A 70 -9.87 25.29 14.72
CA THR A 70 -9.97 26.58 14.00
C THR A 70 -9.02 26.60 12.78
N GLY A 71 -9.48 27.12 11.64
CA GLY A 71 -8.67 27.27 10.43
C GLY A 71 -9.47 27.55 9.16
N SER A 72 -8.89 28.30 8.23
CA SER A 72 -9.46 28.69 6.92
C SER A 72 -9.71 27.53 5.94
N THR A 73 -9.54 26.29 6.39
CA THR A 73 -9.61 25.05 5.60
C THR A 73 -10.91 24.26 5.81
N PHE A 74 -11.76 24.65 6.77
CA PHE A 74 -13.05 24.01 7.03
C PHE A 74 -14.18 24.93 6.58
N THR A 75 -14.79 24.62 5.43
CA THR A 75 -15.75 25.56 4.80
C THR A 75 -17.18 25.44 5.36
N THR A 76 -17.64 24.26 5.83
CA THR A 76 -18.95 24.10 6.51
C THR A 76 -19.04 22.78 7.30
N VAL A 77 -19.52 22.83 8.56
CA VAL A 77 -19.95 21.63 9.31
C VAL A 77 -21.32 21.20 8.76
N THR A 78 -21.40 19.97 8.23
CA THR A 78 -22.63 19.42 7.65
C THR A 78 -23.51 18.74 8.68
N ASN A 79 -22.93 18.22 9.77
CA ASN A 79 -23.67 17.67 10.89
C ASN A 79 -22.83 17.79 12.17
N ALA A 80 -23.44 18.09 13.30
CA ALA A 80 -22.79 17.90 14.60
C ALA A 80 -23.79 17.33 15.61
N GLN A 81 -23.36 16.34 16.38
CA GLN A 81 -24.15 15.69 17.41
C GLN A 81 -23.45 15.76 18.77
N LEU A 82 -24.10 16.38 19.73
CA LEU A 82 -23.79 16.27 21.14
C LEU A 82 -24.35 14.94 21.66
N ILE A 83 -23.53 14.15 22.33
CA ILE A 83 -23.90 12.86 22.89
C ILE A 83 -23.70 12.90 24.40
N LEU A 84 -24.76 12.67 25.16
CA LEU A 84 -24.71 12.55 26.62
C LEU A 84 -25.30 11.22 27.06
N ASN A 85 -24.71 10.65 28.10
CA ASN A 85 -25.19 9.42 28.70
C ASN A 85 -25.87 9.72 30.04
N ALA A 86 -27.18 9.50 30.08
CA ALA A 86 -28.00 9.69 31.25
C ALA A 86 -27.84 8.50 32.19
N SER A 87 -27.30 8.78 33.38
CA SER A 87 -27.05 7.80 34.45
C SER A 87 -28.27 7.55 35.33
N THR A 88 -29.20 8.51 35.42
CA THR A 88 -30.43 8.38 36.19
C THR A 88 -31.50 9.28 35.57
N VAL A 89 -32.72 8.75 35.43
CA VAL A 89 -33.88 9.48 34.88
C VAL A 89 -35.05 9.37 35.84
N GLY A 90 -35.48 10.49 36.42
CA GLY A 90 -36.58 10.57 37.40
C GLY A 90 -37.98 10.48 36.78
N GLY A 91 -38.09 10.62 35.46
CA GLY A 91 -39.33 10.55 34.69
C GLY A 91 -39.13 10.99 33.25
N ALA A 92 -40.10 10.71 32.39
CA ALA A 92 -40.00 11.11 30.99
C ALA A 92 -40.23 12.61 30.83
N VAL A 93 -39.19 13.36 30.47
CA VAL A 93 -39.25 14.83 30.35
C VAL A 93 -38.34 15.34 29.23
N SER A 94 -38.83 16.38 28.54
CA SER A 94 -38.15 17.05 27.43
C SER A 94 -37.03 17.97 27.92
N HIS A 95 -35.85 17.83 27.30
CA HIS A 95 -34.65 18.62 27.54
C HIS A 95 -34.26 19.35 26.27
N GLN A 96 -33.87 20.61 26.40
CA GLN A 96 -33.49 21.50 25.32
C GLN A 96 -32.00 21.85 25.42
N CYS A 97 -31.31 21.77 24.28
CA CYS A 97 -29.92 22.16 24.12
C CYS A 97 -29.85 23.54 23.43
N TYR A 98 -29.08 24.46 24.00
CA TYR A 98 -28.87 25.82 23.50
C TYR A 98 -27.37 26.08 23.31
N ASN A 99 -27.02 26.97 22.39
CA ASN A 99 -25.69 27.60 22.44
C ASN A 99 -25.66 28.72 23.48
N THR A 100 -24.48 29.00 24.02
CA THR A 100 -24.25 30.09 24.99
C THR A 100 -22.96 30.85 24.69
N SER A 101 -22.58 31.83 25.51
CA SER A 101 -21.29 32.52 25.37
C SER A 101 -20.14 31.67 25.87
N ASN A 102 -18.97 31.75 25.22
CA ASN A 102 -17.79 30.95 25.55
C ASN A 102 -16.93 31.50 26.70
N ALA A 103 -17.37 32.55 27.39
CA ALA A 103 -16.55 33.33 28.33
C ALA A 103 -16.48 32.74 29.76
N TRP A 104 -16.70 31.43 29.93
CA TRP A 104 -16.69 30.78 31.24
C TRP A 104 -15.61 29.70 31.33
N THR A 105 -15.27 29.34 32.57
CA THR A 105 -14.32 28.26 32.89
C THR A 105 -14.99 27.28 33.83
N GLU A 106 -14.60 26.02 33.73
CA GLU A 106 -15.17 24.93 34.54
C GLU A 106 -15.14 25.21 36.04
N THR A 107 -14.04 25.77 36.54
CA THR A 107 -13.85 26.09 37.95
C THR A 107 -14.52 27.40 38.38
N GLY A 108 -14.96 28.23 37.42
CA GLY A 108 -15.53 29.56 37.67
C GLY A 108 -17.05 29.66 37.49
N LEU A 109 -17.69 28.65 36.90
CA LEU A 109 -19.11 28.69 36.62
C LEU A 109 -19.96 28.39 37.87
N THR A 110 -20.93 29.25 38.15
CA THR A 110 -21.94 29.11 39.20
C THR A 110 -23.30 29.57 38.64
N TRP A 111 -24.37 29.46 39.42
CA TRP A 111 -25.69 29.95 38.99
C TRP A 111 -25.67 31.45 38.67
N ASP A 112 -24.96 32.24 39.48
CA ASP A 112 -24.88 33.69 39.37
C ASP A 112 -24.01 34.16 38.19
N THR A 113 -23.07 33.32 37.75
CA THR A 113 -22.14 33.60 36.64
C THR A 113 -22.48 32.87 35.34
N GLN A 114 -23.59 32.11 35.32
CA GLN A 114 -23.96 31.31 34.16
C GLN A 114 -24.25 32.18 32.92
N PRO A 115 -23.82 31.76 31.72
CA PRO A 115 -24.19 32.47 30.51
C PRO A 115 -25.66 32.22 30.14
N SER A 116 -26.28 33.18 29.48
CA SER A 116 -27.67 33.08 29.02
C SER A 116 -27.85 32.03 27.92
N ALA A 117 -29.03 31.42 27.89
CA ALA A 117 -29.48 30.58 26.78
C ALA A 117 -29.71 31.47 25.54
N ASN A 118 -28.96 31.21 24.46
CA ASN A 118 -29.13 31.97 23.21
C ASN A 118 -30.11 31.26 22.28
N THR A 119 -29.62 30.61 21.23
CA THR A 119 -30.41 29.94 20.20
C THR A 119 -30.61 28.47 20.55
N LEU A 120 -31.87 28.02 20.53
CA LEU A 120 -32.22 26.61 20.67
C LEU A 120 -31.63 25.81 19.50
N GLN A 121 -30.89 24.73 19.80
CA GLN A 121 -30.27 23.85 18.82
C GLN A 121 -31.14 22.63 18.55
N SER A 122 -31.54 21.94 19.61
CA SER A 122 -32.32 20.70 19.52
C SER A 122 -32.99 20.41 20.85
N ALA A 123 -33.99 19.52 20.83
CA ALA A 123 -34.69 19.05 22.01
C ALA A 123 -34.89 17.53 21.95
N THR A 124 -34.73 16.87 23.09
CA THR A 124 -34.85 15.42 23.22
C THR A 124 -35.61 15.07 24.50
N THR A 125 -36.51 14.09 24.43
CA THR A 125 -37.19 13.56 25.62
C THR A 125 -36.42 12.36 26.15
N LEU A 126 -36.03 12.41 27.42
CA LEU A 126 -35.45 11.25 28.10
C LEU A 126 -36.55 10.24 28.41
N ALA A 127 -36.38 8.99 27.98
CA ALA A 127 -37.31 7.90 28.23
C ALA A 127 -36.79 6.90 29.29
N GLY A 128 -35.52 7.01 29.68
CA GLY A 128 -34.83 6.13 30.63
C GLY A 128 -33.32 6.36 30.66
N VAL A 129 -32.59 5.53 31.39
CA VAL A 129 -31.10 5.54 31.40
C VAL A 129 -30.57 5.16 30.03
N GLY A 130 -29.53 5.84 29.52
CA GLY A 130 -28.95 5.53 28.21
C GLY A 130 -28.32 6.73 27.50
N VAL A 131 -27.97 6.50 26.23
CA VAL A 131 -27.30 7.49 25.38
C VAL A 131 -28.33 8.34 24.63
N TYR A 132 -28.14 9.65 24.65
CA TYR A 132 -28.99 10.62 23.99
C TYR A 132 -28.17 11.53 23.10
N ASN A 133 -28.72 11.82 21.91
CA ASN A 133 -28.07 12.64 20.90
C ASN A 133 -28.87 13.93 20.70
N TRP A 134 -28.18 15.06 20.55
CA TRP A 134 -28.75 16.36 20.18
C TRP A 134 -28.00 16.89 18.97
N THR A 135 -28.74 17.28 17.93
CA THR A 135 -28.15 17.96 16.78
C THR A 135 -27.77 19.39 17.17
N VAL A 136 -26.49 19.74 17.01
CA VAL A 136 -25.90 21.03 17.43
C VAL A 136 -25.08 21.68 16.31
N THR A 137 -25.37 21.31 15.06
CA THR A 137 -24.66 21.76 13.84
C THR A 137 -24.51 23.28 13.77
N ASP A 138 -25.57 24.04 14.07
CA ASP A 138 -25.56 25.50 13.96
C ASP A 138 -24.71 26.16 15.05
N ALA A 139 -24.77 25.67 16.28
CA ALA A 139 -23.91 26.11 17.38
C ALA A 139 -22.43 25.91 17.04
N VAL A 140 -22.08 24.72 16.54
CA VAL A 140 -20.69 24.40 16.17
C VAL A 140 -20.26 25.27 14.98
N ASN A 141 -21.09 25.41 13.93
CA ASN A 141 -20.81 26.31 12.81
C ASN A 141 -20.61 27.77 13.25
N ALA A 142 -21.42 28.26 14.20
CA ALA A 142 -21.30 29.61 14.74
C ALA A 142 -20.00 29.81 15.53
N CYS A 143 -19.58 28.80 16.30
CA CYS A 143 -18.32 28.84 17.04
C CYS A 143 -17.11 28.79 16.11
N MET A 144 -17.13 27.92 15.09
CA MET A 144 -16.06 27.80 14.08
C MET A 144 -15.84 29.10 13.27
N LYS A 145 -16.89 29.91 13.06
CA LYS A 145 -16.82 31.19 12.33
C LYS A 145 -16.22 32.33 13.15
N GLN A 146 -16.34 32.26 14.47
CA GLN A 146 -15.66 33.18 15.36
C GLN A 146 -14.23 32.66 15.49
N ALA A 147 -13.21 33.51 15.47
CA ALA A 147 -11.80 33.07 15.64
C ALA A 147 -11.49 32.50 17.05
N ASN A 148 -12.52 32.07 17.77
CA ASN A 148 -12.52 31.52 19.10
C ASN A 148 -12.43 30.00 19.01
N THR A 149 -11.54 29.42 19.81
CA THR A 149 -11.27 27.97 19.82
C THR A 149 -12.33 27.15 20.54
N ASN A 150 -13.37 27.76 21.12
CA ASN A 150 -14.24 27.10 22.09
C ASN A 150 -15.71 27.15 21.68
N CYS A 151 -16.46 26.08 21.89
CA CYS A 151 -17.89 25.94 21.58
C CYS A 151 -18.69 25.59 22.84
N SER A 152 -19.53 26.52 23.32
CA SER A 152 -20.32 26.32 24.53
C SER A 152 -21.77 25.91 24.26
N LEU A 153 -22.20 24.84 24.94
CA LEU A 153 -23.55 24.32 24.92
C LEU A 153 -24.14 24.25 26.34
N MET A 154 -25.43 24.52 26.45
CA MET A 154 -26.20 24.39 27.68
C MET A 154 -27.38 23.45 27.47
N VAL A 155 -27.63 22.56 28.43
CA VAL A 155 -28.82 21.71 28.46
C VAL A 155 -29.67 22.05 29.68
N LYS A 156 -30.97 22.28 29.46
CA LYS A 156 -31.96 22.54 30.51
C LYS A 156 -33.30 21.85 30.21
N LEU A 157 -34.20 21.81 31.19
CA LEU A 157 -35.57 21.36 30.97
C LEU A 157 -36.32 22.32 30.05
N THR A 158 -37.19 21.77 29.19
CA THR A 158 -38.11 22.58 28.36
C THR A 158 -39.03 23.41 29.24
N THR A 159 -39.55 22.80 30.30
CA THR A 159 -40.33 23.47 31.33
C THR A 159 -39.60 23.29 32.65
N GLU A 160 -39.08 24.38 33.20
CA GLU A 160 -38.48 24.40 34.54
C GLU A 160 -39.61 24.53 35.57
N SER A 161 -40.44 23.50 35.64
CA SER A 161 -41.50 23.32 36.62
C SER A 161 -41.80 21.83 36.80
N GLY A 162 -42.37 21.47 37.96
CA GLY A 162 -42.60 20.07 38.33
C GLY A 162 -41.32 19.39 38.86
N SER A 163 -41.46 18.54 39.86
CA SER A 163 -40.32 17.91 40.54
C SER A 163 -39.70 16.80 39.68
N GLN A 164 -38.56 17.06 39.05
CA GLN A 164 -37.82 16.15 38.20
C GLN A 164 -36.31 16.34 38.35
N ALA A 165 -35.54 15.25 38.35
CA ALA A 165 -34.08 15.31 38.36
C ALA A 165 -33.51 14.19 37.48
N ASN A 166 -32.71 14.58 36.50
CA ASN A 166 -32.01 13.66 35.59
C ASN A 166 -30.52 13.94 35.64
N TYR A 167 -29.73 12.88 35.66
CA TYR A 167 -28.28 12.95 35.85
C TYR A 167 -27.57 12.39 34.62
N PHE A 168 -26.47 13.03 34.25
CA PHE A 168 -25.59 12.64 33.17
C PHE A 168 -24.17 12.46 33.70
N TYR A 169 -23.38 11.62 33.04
CA TYR A 169 -21.96 11.49 33.36
C TYR A 169 -21.17 12.70 32.87
N THR A 170 -20.20 13.13 33.68
CA THR A 170 -19.24 14.19 33.32
C THR A 170 -17.95 13.60 32.76
N LYS A 171 -17.00 14.45 32.37
CA LYS A 171 -15.65 14.04 31.99
C LYS A 171 -14.86 13.39 33.14
N GLU A 172 -15.18 13.67 34.40
CA GLU A 172 -14.55 13.02 35.57
C GLU A 172 -14.97 11.56 35.74
N ASN A 173 -15.96 11.09 34.96
CA ASN A 173 -16.43 9.71 35.08
C ASN A 173 -15.32 8.70 34.74
N ALA A 174 -15.23 7.62 35.52
CA ALA A 174 -14.23 6.56 35.29
C ALA A 174 -14.47 5.79 33.98
N LEU A 175 -15.73 5.71 33.52
CA LEU A 175 -16.08 5.04 32.26
C LEU A 175 -15.95 6.02 31.09
N VAL A 176 -14.79 6.01 30.44
CA VAL A 176 -14.45 6.93 29.34
C VAL A 176 -15.47 6.91 28.20
N THR A 177 -16.04 5.74 27.88
CA THR A 177 -17.05 5.59 26.83
C THR A 177 -18.41 6.21 27.17
N ALA A 178 -18.64 6.57 28.43
CA ALA A 178 -19.88 7.18 28.90
C ALA A 178 -19.75 8.70 29.13
N ARG A 179 -18.55 9.26 28.96
CA ARG A 179 -18.29 10.71 29.07
C ARG A 179 -18.99 11.48 27.93
N PRO A 180 -19.25 12.78 28.09
CA PRO A 180 -19.81 13.61 27.02
C PRO A 180 -18.97 13.58 25.74
N GLN A 181 -19.63 13.50 24.60
CA GLN A 181 -18.98 13.47 23.29
C GLN A 181 -19.58 14.52 22.36
N LEU A 182 -18.75 15.06 21.46
CA LEU A 182 -19.19 15.91 20.37
C LEU A 182 -18.70 15.35 19.03
N ASN A 183 -19.61 14.78 18.26
CA ASN A 183 -19.34 14.29 16.91
C ASN A 183 -19.57 15.42 15.91
N ILE A 184 -18.57 15.74 15.10
CA ILE A 184 -18.62 16.81 14.09
C ILE A 184 -18.32 16.20 12.73
N THR A 185 -19.28 16.26 11.82
CA THR A 185 -19.13 15.93 10.40
C THR A 185 -18.97 17.20 9.58
N TYR A 186 -17.92 17.27 8.78
CA TYR A 186 -17.68 18.36 7.83
C TYR A 186 -17.50 17.79 6.43
N THR A 187 -17.94 18.52 5.42
CA THR A 187 -17.55 18.23 4.03
C THR A 187 -16.29 19.00 3.72
N ASN A 188 -15.21 18.29 3.39
CA ASN A 188 -14.04 18.91 2.79
C ASN A 188 -14.37 19.28 1.34
N SER A 189 -15.00 20.43 1.12
CA SER A 189 -15.01 21.07 -0.19
C SER A 189 -13.74 21.92 -0.31
N TYR A 190 -12.62 21.27 -0.64
CA TYR A 190 -11.56 21.97 -1.35
C TYR A 190 -12.04 22.22 -2.79
N THR A 191 -13.00 23.13 -2.95
CA THR A 191 -13.08 23.88 -4.20
C THR A 191 -11.94 24.86 -4.12
N PHE A 192 -10.76 24.43 -4.60
CA PHE A 192 -9.79 25.43 -5.02
C PHE A 192 -10.42 26.11 -6.20
N PRO A 193 -10.65 27.42 -6.13
CA PRO A 193 -10.93 28.10 -7.37
C PRO A 193 -9.65 27.93 -8.21
N GLU A 194 -9.79 27.64 -9.50
CA GLU A 194 -8.74 27.88 -10.50
C GLU A 194 -8.43 29.40 -10.61
N THR A 195 -8.62 30.14 -9.51
CA THR A 195 -8.37 31.55 -9.36
C THR A 195 -6.93 31.80 -9.71
N GLY A 196 -6.79 32.51 -10.81
CA GLY A 196 -5.51 32.89 -11.33
C GLY A 196 -4.80 31.83 -12.16
N LEU A 197 -5.39 30.66 -12.44
CA LEU A 197 -4.83 29.76 -13.45
C LEU A 197 -4.87 30.48 -14.81
N VAL A 198 -3.69 30.67 -15.41
CA VAL A 198 -3.52 31.41 -16.67
C VAL A 198 -2.80 30.61 -17.74
N GLY A 199 -2.44 29.35 -17.46
CA GLY A 199 -1.94 28.43 -18.48
C GLY A 199 -1.89 27.03 -17.91
N TYR A 200 -2.39 26.06 -18.66
CA TYR A 200 -2.37 24.65 -18.28
C TYR A 200 -2.22 23.76 -19.51
N TRP A 201 -1.02 23.18 -19.68
CA TRP A 201 -0.71 22.23 -20.74
C TRP A 201 -0.61 20.84 -20.15
N LYS A 202 -1.62 20.01 -20.44
CA LYS A 202 -1.72 18.62 -19.97
C LYS A 202 -0.88 17.64 -20.76
N PHE A 203 -0.64 17.94 -22.05
CA PHE A 203 0.03 17.04 -23.00
C PHE A 203 -0.71 15.71 -23.24
N ASP A 204 -2.02 15.70 -23.00
CA ASP A 204 -2.90 14.55 -23.22
C ASP A 204 -3.31 14.35 -24.69
N GLU A 205 -2.97 15.28 -25.60
CA GLU A 205 -3.41 15.24 -27.00
C GLU A 205 -2.80 14.07 -27.76
N GLY A 206 -1.56 13.69 -27.43
CA GLY A 206 -0.88 12.48 -27.92
C GLY A 206 -0.52 12.45 -29.40
N ILE A 207 -1.01 13.39 -30.20
CA ILE A 207 -0.74 13.54 -31.64
C ILE A 207 -0.81 15.00 -32.08
N GLY A 208 -0.24 15.29 -33.25
CA GLY A 208 -0.28 16.61 -33.86
C GLY A 208 0.84 17.55 -33.40
N SER A 209 0.75 18.81 -33.80
CA SER A 209 1.80 19.82 -33.59
C SER A 209 1.39 20.95 -32.64
N ASN A 210 0.31 20.77 -31.88
CA ASN A 210 -0.24 21.81 -30.99
C ASN A 210 -0.49 21.23 -29.60
N THR A 211 -0.43 22.09 -28.60
CA THR A 211 -0.75 21.83 -27.18
C THR A 211 -1.86 22.77 -26.78
N VAL A 212 -2.90 22.24 -26.13
CA VAL A 212 -4.09 23.00 -25.76
C VAL A 212 -3.92 23.58 -24.36
N ASP A 213 -4.14 24.88 -24.23
CA ASP A 213 -4.28 25.51 -22.92
C ASP A 213 -5.66 25.19 -22.30
N SER A 214 -5.65 24.37 -21.25
CA SER A 214 -6.82 23.98 -20.48
C SER A 214 -7.23 25.00 -19.40
N SER A 215 -6.52 26.12 -19.25
CA SER A 215 -6.84 27.15 -18.25
C SER A 215 -8.00 28.06 -18.65
N GLY A 216 -8.34 28.10 -19.94
CA GLY A 216 -9.27 29.07 -20.52
C GLY A 216 -8.66 30.43 -20.85
N SER A 217 -7.33 30.59 -20.75
CA SER A 217 -6.62 31.82 -21.12
C SER A 217 -6.10 31.86 -22.56
N GLU A 218 -6.42 30.84 -23.35
CA GLU A 218 -6.08 30.71 -24.79
C GLU A 218 -4.57 30.73 -25.08
N ASN A 219 -3.71 30.34 -24.13
CA ASN A 219 -2.26 30.27 -24.30
C ASN A 219 -1.79 28.94 -24.91
N SER A 220 -2.47 28.46 -25.94
CA SER A 220 -2.09 27.22 -26.63
C SER A 220 -0.72 27.36 -27.31
N GLY A 221 0.07 26.28 -27.32
CA GLY A 221 1.44 26.27 -27.85
C GLY A 221 1.58 25.43 -29.11
N THR A 222 2.54 25.79 -29.96
CA THR A 222 2.96 24.99 -31.13
C THR A 222 4.21 24.18 -30.78
N ILE A 223 4.17 22.89 -31.12
CA ILE A 223 5.27 21.94 -30.95
C ILE A 223 6.20 22.02 -32.16
N SER A 224 7.50 22.18 -31.90
CA SER A 224 8.54 22.13 -32.91
C SER A 224 9.63 21.16 -32.46
N GLY A 225 9.86 20.09 -33.23
CA GLY A 225 10.88 19.09 -32.95
C GLY A 225 10.54 18.07 -31.85
N ALA A 226 9.91 18.50 -30.75
CA ALA A 226 9.52 17.59 -29.66
C ALA A 226 8.49 16.54 -30.11
N SER A 227 8.55 15.35 -29.52
CA SER A 227 7.72 14.20 -29.93
C SER A 227 6.81 13.73 -28.80
N TRP A 228 5.56 13.37 -29.14
CA TRP A 228 4.66 12.67 -28.24
C TRP A 228 5.22 11.31 -27.82
N THR A 229 5.11 10.99 -26.54
CA THR A 229 5.44 9.66 -26.02
C THR A 229 4.43 9.24 -24.97
N THR A 230 4.14 7.95 -24.90
CA THR A 230 3.40 7.37 -23.78
C THR A 230 4.40 7.08 -22.67
N SER A 231 4.28 7.80 -21.56
CA SER A 231 5.18 7.52 -20.45
C SER A 231 4.75 6.21 -19.77
N LYS A 232 5.73 5.40 -19.34
CA LYS A 232 5.48 4.16 -18.57
C LYS A 232 4.88 4.44 -17.17
N TYR A 233 4.87 5.70 -16.72
CA TYR A 233 4.69 6.08 -15.31
C TYR A 233 3.66 7.21 -15.07
N ARG A 234 3.03 7.74 -16.13
CA ARG A 234 1.91 8.69 -16.11
C ARG A 234 0.84 8.18 -17.06
N MET A 235 -0.40 8.20 -16.60
CA MET A 235 -1.53 7.87 -17.47
C MET A 235 -1.66 8.99 -18.51
N ASN A 236 -1.74 8.63 -19.79
CA ASN A 236 -1.81 9.48 -21.00
C ASN A 236 -0.46 9.78 -21.69
N SER A 237 -0.49 10.78 -22.58
CA SER A 237 0.64 11.17 -23.41
C SER A 237 1.47 12.25 -22.72
N THR A 238 2.73 12.37 -23.13
CA THR A 238 3.68 13.36 -22.61
C THR A 238 4.55 13.87 -23.75
N LEU A 239 5.28 14.97 -23.55
CA LEU A 239 6.22 15.47 -24.55
C LEU A 239 7.66 15.13 -24.20
N ASN A 240 8.33 14.44 -25.12
CA ASN A 240 9.73 14.10 -25.06
C ASN A 240 10.59 15.09 -25.85
N TYR A 241 11.68 15.50 -25.20
CA TYR A 241 12.68 16.44 -25.70
C TYR A 241 14.04 15.72 -25.83
N ASP A 242 14.67 15.77 -27.01
CA ASP A 242 15.95 15.11 -27.30
C ASP A 242 17.19 15.96 -26.98
N GLY A 243 16.99 17.20 -26.50
CA GLY A 243 18.06 18.14 -26.20
C GLY A 243 18.62 18.91 -27.40
N VAL A 244 17.94 18.92 -28.55
CA VAL A 244 18.41 19.62 -29.77
C VAL A 244 17.28 20.42 -30.44
N ASN A 245 17.21 21.73 -30.16
CA ASN A 245 16.30 22.69 -30.77
C ASN A 245 14.80 22.31 -30.69
N GLN A 246 14.41 21.51 -29.70
CA GLN A 246 13.03 21.07 -29.51
C GLN A 246 12.30 21.98 -28.53
N GLN A 247 11.10 22.41 -28.89
CA GLN A 247 10.35 23.36 -28.08
C GLN A 247 8.84 23.24 -28.23
N VAL A 248 8.14 23.73 -27.21
CA VAL A 248 6.76 24.21 -27.34
C VAL A 248 6.77 25.71 -27.12
N SER A 249 6.13 26.47 -28.00
CA SER A 249 6.07 27.92 -27.84
C SER A 249 4.73 28.51 -28.28
N GLY A 250 4.31 29.57 -27.61
CA GLY A 250 3.08 30.31 -27.95
C GLY A 250 3.06 31.69 -27.31
N SER A 251 2.16 32.54 -27.77
CA SER A 251 1.89 33.83 -27.10
C SER A 251 1.38 33.59 -25.69
N PHE A 252 1.74 34.46 -24.74
CA PHE A 252 1.30 34.35 -23.34
C PHE A 252 0.54 35.60 -22.88
N SER A 253 -0.63 35.42 -22.29
CA SER A 253 -1.53 36.47 -21.77
C SER A 253 -2.35 35.94 -20.58
N PRO A 254 -2.64 36.73 -19.52
CA PRO A 254 -2.38 38.16 -19.35
C PRO A 254 -0.93 38.48 -18.95
N THR A 255 -0.45 39.65 -19.37
CA THR A 255 0.92 40.13 -19.11
C THR A 255 0.87 41.32 -18.17
N THR A 256 0.80 41.04 -16.87
CA THR A 256 0.89 42.10 -15.86
C THR A 256 2.34 42.26 -15.40
N THR A 257 2.79 43.49 -15.23
CA THR A 257 4.18 43.87 -14.91
C THR A 257 4.55 43.68 -13.43
N THR A 258 3.60 43.24 -12.60
CA THR A 258 3.73 43.09 -11.14
C THR A 258 3.03 41.81 -10.66
N MET A 259 3.30 40.70 -11.33
CA MET A 259 2.61 39.44 -11.05
C MET A 259 3.33 38.67 -9.94
N ASN A 260 2.63 38.42 -8.84
CA ASN A 260 2.91 37.27 -7.98
C ASN A 260 2.46 36.03 -8.75
N PHE A 261 3.25 34.97 -8.83
CA PHE A 261 2.89 33.82 -9.65
C PHE A 261 3.30 32.49 -9.03
N THR A 262 2.77 31.42 -9.61
CA THR A 262 3.22 30.05 -9.37
C THR A 262 3.38 29.34 -10.71
N VAL A 263 4.51 28.68 -10.93
CA VAL A 263 4.68 27.74 -12.04
C VAL A 263 4.95 26.36 -11.47
N SER A 264 4.25 25.35 -11.95
CA SER A 264 4.44 23.95 -11.56
C SER A 264 4.42 23.02 -12.75
N GLY A 265 5.04 21.86 -12.61
CA GLY A 265 5.03 20.84 -13.65
C GLY A 265 5.80 19.59 -13.23
N TRP A 266 5.64 18.55 -14.01
CA TRP A 266 6.38 17.29 -13.86
C TRP A 266 7.50 17.21 -14.87
N ILE A 267 8.67 16.82 -14.40
CA ILE A 267 9.86 16.65 -15.23
C ILE A 267 10.45 15.25 -15.05
N TYR A 268 10.92 14.66 -16.15
CA TYR A 268 11.69 13.43 -16.20
C TYR A 268 13.02 13.73 -16.91
N PRO A 269 14.01 14.31 -16.23
CA PRO A 269 15.25 14.72 -16.86
C PRO A 269 16.13 13.51 -17.20
N THR A 270 16.69 13.49 -18.40
CA THR A 270 17.74 12.53 -18.80
C THR A 270 19.11 13.19 -18.96
N SER A 271 19.15 14.52 -18.86
CA SER A 271 20.35 15.35 -18.76
C SER A 271 20.31 16.20 -17.48
N GLN A 272 21.49 16.63 -17.02
CA GLN A 272 21.66 17.43 -15.81
C GLN A 272 21.37 18.92 -16.01
N THR A 273 21.21 19.35 -17.26
CA THR A 273 20.99 20.75 -17.63
C THR A 273 19.86 20.88 -18.62
N GLY A 274 19.20 22.03 -18.65
CA GLY A 274 18.22 22.35 -19.68
C GLY A 274 17.11 23.25 -19.20
N VAL A 275 16.47 23.93 -20.15
CA VAL A 275 15.35 24.84 -19.89
C VAL A 275 14.04 24.08 -19.72
N ILE A 276 13.37 24.25 -18.59
CA ILE A 276 12.08 23.63 -18.34
C ILE A 276 10.96 24.52 -18.86
N PHE A 277 10.94 25.79 -18.44
CA PHE A 277 9.94 26.78 -18.83
C PHE A 277 10.58 28.17 -18.91
N GLY A 278 10.14 29.00 -19.86
CA GLY A 278 10.53 30.41 -19.88
C GLY A 278 9.49 31.32 -20.50
N LEU A 279 9.47 32.58 -20.06
CA LEU A 279 8.80 33.69 -20.72
C LEU A 279 9.87 34.59 -21.34
N TYR A 280 9.75 34.89 -22.62
CA TYR A 280 10.74 35.67 -23.34
C TYR A 280 10.10 36.78 -24.18
N ASN A 281 10.72 37.95 -24.14
CA ASN A 281 10.63 38.96 -25.19
C ASN A 281 12.03 39.55 -25.45
N ALA A 282 12.20 40.32 -26.52
CA ALA A 282 13.50 40.87 -26.93
C ALA A 282 14.21 41.76 -25.86
N SER A 283 13.50 42.19 -24.80
CA SER A 283 14.02 43.08 -23.77
C SER A 283 14.23 42.40 -22.41
N THR A 284 13.55 41.30 -22.14
CA THR A 284 13.49 40.64 -20.83
C THR A 284 13.19 39.14 -20.99
N SER A 285 13.83 38.30 -20.18
CA SER A 285 13.57 36.87 -20.14
C SER A 285 13.39 36.41 -18.70
N TRP A 286 12.47 35.49 -18.47
CA TRP A 286 12.33 34.80 -17.18
C TRP A 286 12.35 33.31 -17.44
N VAL A 287 13.29 32.57 -16.83
CA VAL A 287 13.57 31.18 -17.20
C VAL A 287 13.75 30.31 -15.97
N ILE A 288 13.03 29.18 -15.92
CA ILE A 288 13.23 28.07 -14.98
C ILE A 288 14.05 27.00 -15.70
N TYR A 289 15.20 26.67 -15.15
CA TYR A 289 16.14 25.74 -15.79
C TYR A 289 16.94 24.93 -14.78
N LEU A 290 17.53 23.85 -15.26
CA LEU A 290 18.55 23.06 -14.55
C LEU A 290 19.93 23.55 -14.99
N ASN A 291 20.76 23.99 -14.03
CA ASN A 291 22.10 24.52 -14.30
C ASN A 291 23.21 23.46 -14.11
N THR A 292 24.40 23.68 -14.69
CA THR A 292 25.59 22.87 -14.43
C THR A 292 25.92 22.90 -12.93
N GLY A 293 26.05 21.72 -12.31
CA GLY A 293 26.07 21.61 -10.85
C GLY A 293 24.74 21.16 -10.25
N ARG A 294 23.70 21.01 -11.09
CA ARG A 294 22.36 20.47 -10.83
C ARG A 294 21.62 21.29 -9.76
N ASP A 295 21.41 22.58 -10.05
CA ASP A 295 20.58 23.47 -9.25
C ASP A 295 19.30 23.82 -10.03
N LEU A 296 18.13 23.63 -9.43
CA LEU A 296 16.90 24.27 -9.93
C LEU A 296 17.05 25.77 -9.76
N SER A 297 17.07 26.47 -10.90
CA SER A 297 17.42 27.88 -10.96
C SER A 297 16.35 28.69 -11.67
N VAL A 298 16.22 29.95 -11.24
CA VAL A 298 15.34 30.95 -11.87
C VAL A 298 16.19 32.13 -12.31
N TYR A 299 16.26 32.36 -13.61
CA TYR A 299 16.98 33.47 -14.25
C TYR A 299 16.01 34.58 -14.66
N ASN A 300 16.40 35.84 -14.47
CA ASN A 300 15.53 37.01 -14.74
C ASN A 300 15.94 37.85 -15.95
N GLY A 301 16.83 37.35 -16.80
CA GLY A 301 17.36 38.11 -17.94
C GLY A 301 18.70 38.78 -17.66
N SER A 302 19.14 38.82 -16.40
CA SER A 302 20.44 39.35 -16.00
C SER A 302 21.20 38.47 -15.02
N VAL A 303 20.53 37.92 -14.01
CA VAL A 303 21.14 37.09 -12.96
C VAL A 303 20.19 35.97 -12.53
N ASP A 304 20.76 34.94 -11.90
CA ASP A 304 19.96 33.96 -11.16
C ASP A 304 19.41 34.61 -9.88
N ILE A 305 18.08 34.68 -9.78
CA ILE A 305 17.35 35.26 -8.65
C ILE A 305 16.91 34.18 -7.65
N PHE A 306 17.01 32.92 -8.05
CA PHE A 306 16.86 31.75 -7.20
C PHE A 306 17.80 30.66 -7.71
N SER A 307 18.58 30.08 -6.81
CA SER A 307 19.35 28.86 -7.05
C SER A 307 19.45 28.13 -5.72
N LYS A 308 19.15 26.83 -5.73
CA LYS A 308 19.30 25.93 -4.58
C LYS A 308 19.91 24.63 -5.06
N TRP A 309 20.74 24.06 -4.18
CA TRP A 309 21.39 22.75 -4.32
C TRP A 309 20.35 21.63 -4.28
N PHE A 310 19.57 21.55 -5.35
CA PHE A 310 18.50 20.60 -5.54
C PHE A 310 18.72 19.82 -6.82
N TYR A 311 18.85 18.51 -6.65
CA TYR A 311 19.26 17.54 -7.65
C TYR A 311 18.06 16.68 -8.08
N PRO A 312 17.21 17.10 -9.06
CA PRO A 312 16.21 16.19 -9.61
C PRO A 312 16.90 14.90 -10.07
N PRO A 313 16.51 13.73 -9.56
CA PRO A 313 17.11 12.48 -9.97
C PRO A 313 16.88 12.25 -11.46
N LEU A 314 17.96 11.93 -12.18
CA LEU A 314 17.84 11.55 -13.60
C LEU A 314 16.98 10.30 -13.72
N TYR A 315 16.27 10.21 -14.83
CA TYR A 315 15.41 9.07 -15.16
C TYR A 315 14.31 8.82 -14.11
N THR A 316 13.90 9.87 -13.40
CA THR A 316 12.87 9.81 -12.36
C THR A 316 11.92 10.98 -12.49
N TRP A 317 10.61 10.72 -12.42
CA TRP A 317 9.61 11.78 -12.40
C TRP A 317 9.71 12.59 -11.12
N THR A 318 9.84 13.89 -11.29
CA THR A 318 9.96 14.85 -10.19
C THR A 318 8.96 15.98 -10.43
N HIS A 319 8.14 16.29 -9.41
CA HIS A 319 7.32 17.48 -9.45
C HIS A 319 8.13 18.67 -8.96
N ILE A 320 8.09 19.75 -9.72
CA ILE A 320 8.73 21.01 -9.34
C ILE A 320 7.68 22.11 -9.28
N ALA A 321 7.86 23.06 -8.36
CA ALA A 321 7.10 24.30 -8.38
C ALA A 321 7.95 25.50 -7.94
N ILE A 322 7.73 26.65 -8.58
CA ILE A 322 8.32 27.95 -8.23
C ILE A 322 7.17 28.89 -7.86
N VAL A 323 7.23 29.47 -6.67
CA VAL A 323 6.25 30.44 -6.14
C VAL A 323 6.94 31.78 -5.91
N TYR A 324 6.39 32.85 -6.45
CA TYR A 324 6.80 34.22 -6.17
C TYR A 324 5.66 35.00 -5.52
N ASP A 325 5.86 35.45 -4.28
CA ASP A 325 4.85 36.16 -3.46
C ASP A 325 4.99 37.69 -3.48
N GLY A 326 5.89 38.22 -4.30
CA GLY A 326 6.20 39.65 -4.37
C GLY A 326 7.38 40.07 -3.47
N SER A 327 7.80 39.21 -2.55
CA SER A 327 8.93 39.45 -1.63
C SER A 327 9.94 38.31 -1.60
N TYR A 328 9.52 37.09 -1.94
CA TYR A 328 10.32 35.87 -1.92
C TYR A 328 10.02 35.01 -3.14
N ILE A 329 11.07 34.36 -3.66
CA ILE A 329 10.97 33.25 -4.60
C ILE A 329 11.25 31.97 -3.83
N SER A 330 10.31 31.05 -3.88
CA SER A 330 10.36 29.77 -3.18
C SER A 330 10.27 28.62 -4.18
N GLY A 331 11.20 27.67 -4.07
CA GLY A 331 11.21 26.46 -4.88
C GLY A 331 10.73 25.26 -4.09
N TYR A 332 10.03 24.35 -4.76
CA TYR A 332 9.49 23.12 -4.19
C TYR A 332 9.84 21.91 -5.05
N GLU A 333 10.13 20.79 -4.39
CA GLU A 333 10.31 19.47 -4.96
C GLU A 333 9.26 18.54 -4.35
N ASN A 334 8.49 17.83 -5.16
CA ASN A 334 7.53 16.83 -4.68
C ASN A 334 6.64 17.35 -3.54
N GLY A 335 6.23 18.62 -3.65
CA GLY A 335 5.40 19.31 -2.65
C GLY A 335 6.15 19.87 -1.44
N VAL A 336 7.44 19.60 -1.28
CA VAL A 336 8.28 20.03 -0.15
C VAL A 336 9.11 21.25 -0.53
N LEU A 337 9.17 22.26 0.34
CA LEU A 337 9.99 23.46 0.13
C LEU A 337 11.48 23.10 0.16
N ILE A 338 12.19 23.34 -0.94
CA ILE A 338 13.66 23.14 -1.05
C ILE A 338 14.45 24.40 -0.68
N GLY A 339 13.81 25.58 -0.75
CA GLY A 339 14.42 26.82 -0.31
C GLY A 339 13.64 28.05 -0.73
N SER A 340 14.02 29.18 -0.14
CA SER A 340 13.44 30.48 -0.44
C SER A 340 14.54 31.54 -0.47
N THR A 341 14.38 32.56 -1.33
CA THR A 341 15.31 33.68 -1.51
C THR A 341 14.52 34.98 -1.56
N ALA A 342 14.93 35.97 -0.76
CA ALA A 342 14.30 37.29 -0.77
C ALA A 342 14.55 38.00 -2.10
N PHE A 343 13.48 38.51 -2.72
CA PHE A 343 13.53 39.23 -3.98
C PHE A 343 12.30 40.14 -4.10
N SER A 344 12.51 41.45 -4.18
CA SER A 344 11.43 42.44 -4.01
C SER A 344 10.86 43.00 -5.31
N THR A 345 11.42 42.68 -6.48
CA THR A 345 10.96 43.28 -7.74
C THR A 345 11.27 42.40 -8.94
N LEU A 346 10.30 41.59 -9.36
CA LEU A 346 10.38 40.82 -10.60
C LEU A 346 9.62 41.53 -11.71
N LYS A 347 10.35 41.98 -12.73
CA LYS A 347 9.75 42.46 -13.97
C LYS A 347 9.49 41.26 -14.88
N THR A 348 8.22 40.99 -15.13
CA THR A 348 7.80 40.04 -16.16
C THR A 348 7.87 40.73 -17.54
N PRO A 349 8.19 39.98 -18.61
CA PRO A 349 8.15 40.53 -19.96
C PRO A 349 6.73 40.98 -20.32
N THR A 350 6.59 42.15 -20.94
CA THR A 350 5.34 42.55 -21.59
C THR A 350 5.13 41.73 -22.85
N THR A 351 3.93 41.18 -23.06
CA THR A 351 3.60 40.33 -24.23
C THR A 351 4.65 39.25 -24.53
N PRO A 352 5.03 38.37 -23.57
CA PRO A 352 6.02 37.34 -23.83
C PRO A 352 5.47 36.25 -24.74
N THR A 353 6.41 35.57 -25.38
CA THR A 353 6.21 34.19 -25.84
C THR A 353 6.63 33.27 -24.70
N PHE A 354 5.79 32.30 -24.35
CA PHE A 354 6.22 31.22 -23.47
C PHE A 354 6.97 30.17 -24.28
N TYR A 355 7.93 29.52 -23.64
CA TYR A 355 8.70 28.41 -24.19
C TYR A 355 8.80 27.28 -23.17
N LEU A 356 8.78 26.05 -23.68
CA LEU A 356 9.14 24.83 -22.96
C LEU A 356 10.28 24.15 -23.71
N GLY A 357 11.23 23.57 -22.99
CA GLY A 357 12.35 22.81 -23.56
C GLY A 357 13.55 23.64 -24.02
N THR A 358 13.35 24.91 -24.38
CA THR A 358 14.43 25.85 -24.75
C THR A 358 13.99 27.30 -24.53
N THR A 359 14.88 28.27 -24.72
CA THR A 359 14.51 29.68 -24.94
C THR A 359 15.49 30.31 -25.95
N PRO A 360 15.13 31.40 -26.64
CA PRO A 360 16.05 32.09 -27.55
C PRO A 360 17.35 32.63 -26.91
N THR A 361 17.41 32.73 -25.57
CA THR A 361 18.55 33.29 -24.84
C THR A 361 19.45 32.25 -24.18
N PHE A 362 19.05 30.97 -24.16
CA PHE A 362 19.82 29.88 -23.54
C PHE A 362 20.38 28.95 -24.60
N THR A 363 21.58 28.42 -24.35
CA THR A 363 22.24 27.46 -25.25
C THR A 363 22.07 26.01 -24.82
N THR A 364 21.39 25.77 -23.68
CA THR A 364 21.16 24.43 -23.12
C THR A 364 19.69 24.06 -23.24
N ASP A 365 19.40 23.20 -24.19
CA ASP A 365 18.07 22.62 -24.36
C ASP A 365 17.81 21.52 -23.34
N TYR A 366 16.55 21.30 -23.02
CA TYR A 366 16.13 20.23 -22.12
C TYR A 366 16.15 18.88 -22.83
N THR A 367 16.67 17.89 -22.12
CA THR A 367 16.66 16.49 -22.55
C THR A 367 15.88 15.68 -21.53
N GLY A 368 14.81 15.03 -21.97
CA GLY A 368 13.91 14.25 -21.13
C GLY A 368 12.44 14.51 -21.44
N THR A 369 11.56 14.17 -20.51
CA THR A 369 10.10 14.31 -20.68
C THR A 369 9.56 15.40 -19.76
N ILE A 370 8.55 16.13 -20.21
CA ILE A 370 7.81 17.15 -19.42
C ILE A 370 6.32 16.82 -19.48
N ASP A 371 5.62 17.02 -18.37
CA ASP A 371 4.18 16.79 -18.26
C ASP A 371 3.47 17.81 -17.33
N GLU A 372 2.15 17.99 -17.49
CA GLU A 372 1.27 18.70 -16.54
C GLU A 372 1.75 20.12 -16.14
N VAL A 373 2.17 20.93 -17.11
CA VAL A 373 2.71 22.28 -16.82
C VAL A 373 1.58 23.27 -16.57
N LYS A 374 1.66 23.98 -15.45
CA LYS A 374 0.67 24.98 -15.02
C LYS A 374 1.34 26.29 -14.64
N ILE A 375 0.65 27.39 -14.92
CA ILE A 375 1.03 28.73 -14.49
C ILE A 375 -0.17 29.46 -13.90
N TYR A 376 0.04 30.02 -12.71
CA TYR A 376 -0.92 30.82 -11.97
C TYR A 376 -0.42 32.26 -11.84
N ASN A 377 -1.28 33.25 -12.06
CA ASN A 377 -1.04 34.67 -11.83
C ASN A 377 -1.23 35.11 -10.37
N VAL A 378 -1.15 34.15 -9.45
CA VAL A 378 -1.19 34.33 -8.01
C VAL A 378 -0.09 33.48 -7.37
N SER A 379 0.40 33.94 -6.22
CA SER A 379 1.27 33.13 -5.36
C SER A 379 0.45 32.08 -4.62
N GLN A 380 0.74 30.81 -4.87
CA GLN A 380 0.08 29.70 -4.20
C GLN A 380 0.73 29.41 -2.85
N SER A 381 -0.06 28.88 -1.91
CA SER A 381 0.46 28.44 -0.61
C SER A 381 1.25 27.13 -0.73
N SER A 382 2.15 26.86 0.22
CA SER A 382 2.86 25.58 0.29
C SER A 382 1.91 24.37 0.39
N ALA A 383 0.77 24.52 1.07
CA ALA A 383 -0.27 23.49 1.14
C ALA A 383 -0.92 23.23 -0.24
N TRP A 384 -1.10 24.28 -1.05
CA TRP A 384 -1.57 24.15 -2.42
C TRP A 384 -0.55 23.39 -3.27
N VAL A 385 0.75 23.75 -3.19
CA VAL A 385 1.82 23.10 -3.97
C VAL A 385 1.96 21.61 -3.62
N LEU A 386 1.85 21.27 -2.33
CA LEU A 386 1.84 19.89 -1.88
C LEU A 386 0.61 19.12 -2.42
N THR A 387 -0.55 19.76 -2.44
CA THR A 387 -1.76 19.16 -3.00
C THR A 387 -1.63 18.94 -4.51
N GLU A 388 -1.02 19.88 -5.23
CA GLU A 388 -0.77 19.79 -6.67
C GLU A 388 0.17 18.62 -7.01
N TYR A 389 1.24 18.45 -6.23
CA TYR A 389 2.09 17.26 -6.29
C TYR A 389 1.27 15.97 -6.08
N LEU A 390 0.45 15.92 -5.03
CA LEU A 390 -0.31 14.72 -4.68
C LEU A 390 -1.39 14.40 -5.71
N LYS A 391 -2.07 15.39 -6.30
CA LYS A 391 -3.13 15.18 -7.29
C LYS A 391 -2.63 14.49 -8.57
N ASN A 392 -1.43 14.89 -9.00
CA ASN A 392 -0.89 14.48 -10.29
C ASN A 392 0.10 13.31 -10.15
N GLY A 393 0.74 13.10 -8.99
CA GLY A 393 1.55 11.92 -8.70
C GLY A 393 0.69 10.68 -8.47
N CYS A 394 0.57 9.78 -9.47
CA CYS A 394 -0.09 8.47 -9.43
C CYS A 394 -0.93 8.19 -8.16
N LEU A 395 -2.11 8.79 -8.06
CA LEU A 395 -3.08 8.42 -7.03
C LEU A 395 -3.85 7.19 -7.52
N TYR A 396 -3.62 6.06 -6.86
CA TYR A 396 -4.64 5.01 -6.79
C TYR A 396 -5.49 5.26 -5.54
N ASN A 397 -6.75 5.66 -5.73
CA ASN A 397 -7.72 5.62 -4.66
C ASN A 397 -8.06 4.14 -4.39
N MET A 398 -8.07 3.71 -3.14
CA MET A 398 -8.59 2.39 -2.75
C MET A 398 -9.60 2.54 -1.60
N ASN A 399 -10.84 2.23 -1.91
CA ASN A 399 -11.93 2.25 -0.93
C ASN A 399 -12.11 0.84 -0.37
N VAL A 400 -11.87 0.64 0.93
CA VAL A 400 -12.02 -0.65 1.61
C VAL A 400 -13.29 -0.62 2.47
N SER A 401 -14.28 -1.42 2.07
CA SER A 401 -15.53 -1.59 2.83
C SER A 401 -15.58 -3.01 3.38
N CYS A 402 -15.68 -3.17 4.70
CA CYS A 402 -15.85 -4.44 5.39
C CYS A 402 -17.31 -4.59 5.85
N PHE A 403 -17.94 -5.72 5.59
CA PHE A 403 -19.33 -5.99 5.95
C PHE A 403 -19.41 -7.15 6.95
N ASN A 404 -20.23 -7.03 8.00
CA ASN A 404 -20.57 -8.13 8.91
C ASN A 404 -22.02 -8.56 8.64
N GLU A 405 -22.29 -9.79 8.20
CA GLU A 405 -23.67 -10.26 8.02
C GLU A 405 -24.36 -10.65 9.35
N SER A 406 -23.62 -10.72 10.46
CA SER A 406 -24.21 -11.03 11.76
C SER A 406 -24.82 -9.76 12.37
N SER A 407 -26.06 -9.85 12.82
CA SER A 407 -26.79 -8.77 13.49
C SER A 407 -26.22 -8.40 14.87
N THR A 408 -25.04 -8.90 15.22
CA THR A 408 -24.36 -8.66 16.49
C THR A 408 -23.28 -7.61 16.30
N SER A 409 -23.30 -6.58 17.17
CA SER A 409 -22.40 -5.42 17.19
C SER A 409 -20.95 -5.76 17.56
N GLN A 410 -20.33 -6.77 16.92
CA GLN A 410 -18.93 -7.13 17.15
C GLN A 410 -18.00 -6.24 16.31
N GLN A 411 -16.89 -5.81 16.92
CA GLN A 411 -15.83 -5.03 16.28
C GLN A 411 -15.12 -5.88 15.21
N ILE A 412 -14.67 -5.27 14.12
CA ILE A 412 -13.84 -5.91 13.09
C ILE A 412 -12.51 -5.15 13.02
N TYR A 413 -11.41 -5.88 12.89
CA TYR A 413 -10.05 -5.34 12.74
C TYR A 413 -9.51 -5.66 11.35
N TYR A 414 -8.75 -4.77 10.73
CA TYR A 414 -8.12 -5.10 9.45
C TYR A 414 -6.71 -4.51 9.38
N ASP A 415 -5.84 -5.27 8.74
CA ASP A 415 -4.48 -4.88 8.39
C ASP A 415 -4.38 -4.78 6.87
N LEU A 416 -4.15 -3.59 6.35
CA LEU A 416 -3.81 -3.42 4.94
C LEU A 416 -2.30 -3.62 4.78
N ILE A 417 -1.87 -4.66 4.05
CA ILE A 417 -0.45 -4.97 3.85
C ILE A 417 -0.08 -4.67 2.39
N LEU A 418 0.68 -3.60 2.19
CA LEU A 418 1.20 -3.23 0.88
C LEU A 418 2.50 -3.98 0.63
N THR A 419 2.53 -4.82 -0.39
CA THR A 419 3.70 -5.62 -0.77
C THR A 419 4.17 -5.23 -2.17
N ASN A 420 5.41 -4.74 -2.27
CA ASN A 420 6.14 -4.70 -3.54
C ASN A 420 7.21 -5.81 -3.53
N THR A 421 7.81 -6.08 -4.68
CA THR A 421 8.95 -6.99 -4.92
C THR A 421 10.14 -6.84 -3.97
N THR A 422 10.26 -5.72 -3.25
CA THR A 422 11.42 -5.37 -2.42
C THR A 422 11.08 -4.87 -1.00
N ALA A 423 9.81 -4.61 -0.67
CA ALA A 423 9.41 -4.10 0.65
C ALA A 423 7.94 -4.39 0.96
N SER A 424 7.63 -4.59 2.24
CA SER A 424 6.27 -4.70 2.78
C SER A 424 6.02 -3.57 3.78
N GLN A 425 4.88 -2.88 3.67
CA GLN A 425 4.41 -1.88 4.62
C GLN A 425 3.01 -2.27 5.13
N THR A 426 2.84 -2.33 6.45
CA THR A 426 1.58 -2.69 7.09
C THR A 426 0.89 -1.45 7.66
N PHE A 427 -0.36 -1.25 7.28
CA PHE A 427 -1.25 -0.23 7.81
C PHE A 427 -2.33 -0.92 8.63
N SER A 428 -2.15 -0.92 9.94
CA SER A 428 -3.10 -1.50 10.88
C SER A 428 -4.16 -0.47 11.26
N ASN A 429 -5.43 -0.78 11.06
CA ASN A 429 -6.53 0.04 11.55
C ASN A 429 -7.51 -0.78 12.39
N ALA A 430 -7.88 -0.21 13.53
CA ALA A 430 -9.03 -0.63 14.31
C ALA A 430 -10.23 0.25 13.92
N TYR A 431 -11.42 -0.36 13.91
CA TYR A 431 -12.77 0.24 13.82
C TYR A 431 -13.47 0.33 12.45
N ASN A 432 -14.72 -0.15 12.48
CA ASN A 432 -15.68 -0.16 11.37
C ASN A 432 -16.21 1.24 11.03
N TRP A 433 -16.35 1.43 9.71
CA TRP A 433 -17.40 2.07 8.89
C TRP A 433 -16.70 2.75 7.72
N THR A 434 -16.69 2.07 6.56
CA THR A 434 -16.17 2.54 5.25
C THR A 434 -14.99 3.53 5.33
N SER A 435 -13.77 3.00 5.41
CA SER A 435 -12.57 3.83 5.35
C SER A 435 -11.97 3.78 3.94
N ASN A 436 -11.92 4.92 3.28
CA ASN A 436 -11.01 5.10 2.15
C ASN A 436 -9.58 5.18 2.71
N GLN A 437 -8.69 4.28 2.28
CA GLN A 437 -7.29 4.30 2.71
C GLN A 437 -6.41 4.72 1.52
N TYR A 438 -5.50 5.66 1.78
CA TYR A 438 -4.57 6.20 0.81
C TYR A 438 -3.23 5.49 0.93
N CYS A 439 -2.71 4.98 -0.18
CA CYS A 439 -1.39 4.38 -0.23
C CYS A 439 -0.38 5.38 -0.79
N ASN A 440 0.52 5.88 0.05
CA ASN A 440 1.67 6.67 -0.40
C ASN A 440 2.88 5.74 -0.56
N GLY A 441 3.31 5.52 -1.80
CA GLY A 441 4.55 4.82 -2.13
C GLY A 441 5.27 5.52 -3.28
N SER A 442 6.59 5.70 -3.14
CA SER A 442 7.46 6.32 -4.14
C SER A 442 7.90 5.37 -5.26
N THR A 443 7.31 4.16 -5.35
CA THR A 443 7.65 3.14 -6.35
C THR A 443 6.38 2.48 -6.87
N PRO A 444 6.32 2.08 -8.16
CA PRO A 444 5.15 1.42 -8.74
C PRO A 444 4.76 0.18 -7.92
N MET A 445 3.49 0.14 -7.51
CA MET A 445 2.88 -0.98 -6.80
C MET A 445 2.21 -1.88 -7.83
N ASN A 446 2.55 -3.18 -7.81
CA ASN A 446 2.05 -4.15 -8.80
C ASN A 446 0.94 -5.04 -8.20
N SER A 447 0.78 -5.04 -6.87
CA SER A 447 -0.18 -5.87 -6.13
C SER A 447 -0.36 -5.33 -4.71
N VAL A 448 -1.59 -5.36 -4.18
CA VAL A 448 -1.90 -5.04 -2.76
C VAL A 448 -2.52 -6.26 -2.09
N THR A 449 -2.08 -6.60 -0.87
CA THR A 449 -2.69 -7.67 -0.06
C THR A 449 -3.49 -7.08 1.11
N LEU A 450 -4.81 -7.23 1.09
CA LEU A 450 -5.66 -6.86 2.23
C LEU A 450 -5.79 -8.05 3.19
N THR A 451 -5.49 -7.86 4.47
CA THR A 451 -5.71 -8.85 5.53
C THR A 451 -6.81 -8.35 6.46
N VAL A 452 -7.84 -9.15 6.70
CA VAL A 452 -8.95 -8.76 7.58
C VAL A 452 -9.20 -9.81 8.66
N SER A 453 -9.42 -9.38 9.91
CA SER A 453 -9.61 -10.24 11.09
C SER A 453 -10.67 -9.69 12.08
N ASN A 454 -11.04 -10.45 13.09
CA ASN A 454 -11.87 -9.97 14.21
C ASN A 454 -11.26 -10.54 15.51
N ASP A 455 -11.35 -9.79 16.61
CA ASP A 455 -10.70 -10.03 17.90
C ASP A 455 -10.61 -11.54 18.21
N SER A 456 -9.38 -12.04 18.29
CA SER A 456 -8.95 -13.31 18.89
C SER A 456 -9.59 -14.64 18.44
N PHE A 457 -10.62 -14.66 17.59
CA PHE A 457 -11.42 -15.87 17.33
C PHE A 457 -11.52 -16.31 15.87
N TYR A 458 -10.93 -15.58 14.90
CA TYR A 458 -11.11 -15.87 13.47
C TYR A 458 -9.80 -15.80 12.66
N SER A 459 -9.63 -16.72 11.71
CA SER A 459 -8.45 -16.76 10.82
C SER A 459 -8.43 -15.58 9.83
N PRO A 460 -7.27 -14.94 9.59
CA PRO A 460 -7.15 -13.82 8.65
C PRO A 460 -7.51 -14.24 7.22
N ARG A 461 -8.18 -13.37 6.48
CA ARG A 461 -8.47 -13.58 5.05
C ARG A 461 -7.67 -12.63 4.18
N TYR A 462 -7.11 -13.15 3.09
CA TYR A 462 -6.29 -12.39 2.15
C TYR A 462 -7.08 -12.06 0.88
N ARG A 463 -6.81 -10.89 0.31
CA ARG A 463 -7.27 -10.49 -1.03
C ARG A 463 -6.15 -9.80 -1.79
N TYR A 464 -5.89 -10.23 -3.01
CA TYR A 464 -5.01 -9.56 -3.95
C TYR A 464 -5.82 -8.56 -4.79
N VAL A 465 -5.23 -7.38 -5.00
CA VAL A 465 -5.80 -6.33 -5.85
C VAL A 465 -4.73 -5.91 -6.84
N ASP A 466 -5.07 -6.01 -8.13
CA ASP A 466 -4.31 -5.38 -9.21
C ASP A 466 -4.71 -3.91 -9.31
N THR A 467 -3.78 -3.03 -8.94
CA THR A 467 -3.99 -1.59 -8.94
C THR A 467 -4.13 -1.01 -10.35
N ALA A 468 -3.74 -1.72 -11.42
CA ALA A 468 -3.79 -1.19 -12.78
C ALA A 468 -5.21 -1.03 -13.36
N THR A 469 -6.23 -1.71 -12.81
CA THR A 469 -7.56 -1.82 -13.45
C THR A 469 -8.77 -1.43 -12.58
N SER A 470 -8.62 -1.13 -11.28
CA SER A 470 -9.76 -0.74 -10.44
C SER A 470 -9.41 0.13 -9.22
N PRO A 471 -9.97 1.36 -9.09
CA PRO A 471 -9.76 2.25 -7.94
C PRO A 471 -10.72 2.00 -6.75
N ASN A 472 -11.39 0.84 -6.67
CA ASN A 472 -12.33 0.50 -5.58
C ASN A 472 -12.17 -0.97 -5.19
N VAL A 473 -11.96 -1.27 -3.90
CA VAL A 473 -11.72 -2.63 -3.38
C VAL A 473 -12.71 -2.97 -2.27
N THR A 474 -13.88 -3.47 -2.63
CA THR A 474 -14.89 -3.90 -1.63
C THR A 474 -14.58 -5.29 -1.09
N ALA A 475 -14.27 -5.45 0.20
CA ALA A 475 -13.91 -6.74 0.80
C ALA A 475 -15.02 -7.25 1.75
N TYR A 476 -15.66 -8.35 1.39
CA TYR A 476 -16.78 -8.88 2.18
C TYR A 476 -16.27 -9.89 3.21
N LEU A 477 -16.51 -9.62 4.50
CA LEU A 477 -16.31 -10.60 5.56
C LEU A 477 -17.61 -11.35 5.78
N LEU A 478 -17.50 -12.66 5.92
CA LEU A 478 -18.63 -13.48 6.32
C LEU A 478 -18.53 -13.73 7.82
N PRO A 479 -19.60 -13.54 8.60
CA PRO A 479 -19.60 -14.01 9.97
C PRO A 479 -19.53 -15.54 9.93
N LEU A 480 -18.41 -16.10 10.35
CA LEU A 480 -18.33 -17.53 10.61
C LEU A 480 -18.77 -17.75 12.05
N SER A 481 -19.65 -18.72 12.26
CA SER A 481 -19.84 -19.27 13.61
C SER A 481 -18.86 -20.43 13.76
N ALA A 482 -18.06 -20.42 14.84
CA ALA A 482 -17.00 -21.42 15.10
C ALA A 482 -17.48 -22.88 15.11
N LEU A 483 -18.81 -23.12 15.13
CA LEU A 483 -19.42 -24.45 15.11
C LEU A 483 -19.47 -25.09 13.71
N TRP A 484 -19.33 -24.31 12.64
CA TRP A 484 -19.51 -24.78 11.25
C TRP A 484 -18.29 -24.54 10.37
N GLU A 485 -17.14 -24.20 10.95
CA GLU A 485 -15.90 -23.97 10.22
C GLU A 485 -15.23 -25.26 9.75
N ILE A 486 -14.54 -25.16 8.61
CA ILE A 486 -13.63 -26.17 8.09
C ILE A 486 -12.43 -25.50 7.43
N ASP A 487 -11.23 -25.95 7.80
CA ASP A 487 -10.01 -25.65 7.07
C ASP A 487 -9.97 -26.51 5.81
N VAL A 488 -9.91 -25.83 4.67
CA VAL A 488 -9.95 -26.38 3.34
C VAL A 488 -8.64 -26.07 2.63
N THR A 489 -7.93 -27.12 2.24
CA THR A 489 -6.79 -27.03 1.34
C THR A 489 -7.28 -27.25 -0.10
N ILE A 490 -7.01 -26.32 -1.00
CA ILE A 490 -7.20 -26.55 -2.44
C ILE A 490 -5.84 -26.87 -3.04
N LEU A 491 -5.76 -28.03 -3.70
CA LEU A 491 -4.60 -28.49 -4.43
C LEU A 491 -4.80 -28.20 -5.92
N VAL A 492 -4.06 -27.22 -6.43
CA VAL A 492 -4.12 -26.79 -7.83
C VAL A 492 -3.13 -27.60 -8.66
N LYS A 493 -3.66 -28.34 -9.63
CA LYS A 493 -2.89 -29.18 -10.54
C LYS A 493 -3.21 -28.88 -11.99
N ASN A 494 -2.31 -29.25 -12.89
CA ASN A 494 -2.60 -29.34 -14.31
C ASN A 494 -3.22 -30.69 -14.67
N GLU A 495 -3.72 -30.80 -15.89
CA GLU A 495 -4.30 -32.01 -16.47
C GLU A 495 -3.37 -33.24 -16.48
N LEU A 496 -2.07 -33.06 -16.26
CA LEU A 496 -1.04 -34.10 -16.16
C LEU A 496 -0.70 -34.48 -14.71
N GLY A 497 -1.38 -33.88 -13.73
CA GLY A 497 -1.17 -34.14 -12.30
C GLY A 497 0.00 -33.39 -11.68
N GLY A 498 0.68 -32.52 -12.43
CA GLY A 498 1.71 -31.62 -11.94
C GLY A 498 1.10 -30.48 -11.13
N VAL A 499 1.75 -30.11 -10.03
CA VAL A 499 1.31 -29.00 -9.18
C VAL A 499 1.54 -27.67 -9.89
N ILE A 500 0.60 -26.74 -9.77
CA ILE A 500 0.71 -25.40 -10.35
C ILE A 500 0.97 -24.44 -9.19
N PRO A 501 2.21 -23.94 -8.99
CA PRO A 501 2.48 -22.89 -8.03
C PRO A 501 2.03 -21.52 -8.55
N SER A 502 1.81 -20.59 -7.63
CA SER A 502 1.39 -19.21 -7.92
C SER A 502 0.07 -19.10 -8.71
N ALA A 503 -0.77 -20.13 -8.67
CA ALA A 503 -2.14 -20.08 -9.14
C ALA A 503 -2.98 -19.30 -8.12
N GLU A 504 -3.70 -18.30 -8.59
CA GLU A 504 -4.60 -17.48 -7.79
C GLU A 504 -5.94 -18.21 -7.65
N VAL A 505 -6.34 -18.51 -6.41
CA VAL A 505 -7.62 -19.16 -6.11
C VAL A 505 -8.49 -18.18 -5.33
N THR A 506 -9.66 -17.87 -5.87
CA THR A 506 -10.66 -16.94 -5.32
C THR A 506 -11.91 -17.70 -4.90
N MET A 507 -12.39 -17.45 -3.68
CA MET A 507 -13.68 -17.93 -3.18
C MET A 507 -14.69 -16.78 -3.19
N MET A 508 -15.85 -17.01 -3.80
CA MET A 508 -16.94 -16.05 -3.90
C MET A 508 -18.21 -16.58 -3.21
N LYS A 509 -19.02 -15.69 -2.64
CA LYS A 509 -20.35 -15.99 -2.08
C LYS A 509 -21.42 -15.14 -2.75
N SER A 510 -22.62 -15.68 -2.95
CA SER A 510 -23.78 -14.87 -3.36
C SER A 510 -24.34 -14.05 -2.20
N ILE A 511 -24.38 -12.72 -2.35
CA ILE A 511 -24.96 -11.77 -1.41
C ILE A 511 -25.90 -10.83 -2.20
N ASN A 512 -27.16 -10.68 -1.76
CA ASN A 512 -28.16 -9.80 -2.38
C ASN A 512 -28.35 -10.00 -3.90
N GLY A 513 -28.16 -11.23 -4.40
CA GLY A 513 -28.34 -11.58 -5.81
C GLY A 513 -27.11 -11.41 -6.70
N GLY A 514 -25.93 -11.08 -6.14
CA GLY A 514 -24.65 -11.03 -6.86
C GLY A 514 -23.54 -11.81 -6.15
N TYR A 515 -22.59 -12.37 -6.89
CA TYR A 515 -21.41 -13.02 -6.32
C TYR A 515 -20.34 -11.99 -5.95
N VAL A 516 -19.80 -12.11 -4.75
CA VAL A 516 -18.74 -11.25 -4.22
C VAL A 516 -17.56 -12.07 -3.70
N ASP A 517 -16.34 -11.59 -3.91
CA ASP A 517 -15.12 -12.24 -3.40
C ASP A 517 -15.09 -12.17 -1.86
N VAL A 518 -14.86 -13.32 -1.22
CA VAL A 518 -14.85 -13.46 0.25
C VAL A 518 -13.55 -14.04 0.81
N ALA A 519 -12.69 -14.64 -0.03
CA ALA A 519 -11.33 -15.04 0.30
C ALA A 519 -10.50 -15.27 -0.98
N GLN A 520 -9.18 -15.09 -0.91
CA GLN A 520 -8.27 -15.39 -2.00
C GLN A 520 -6.91 -15.83 -1.46
N ASP A 521 -6.23 -16.72 -2.17
CA ASP A 521 -4.88 -17.19 -1.83
C ASP A 521 -4.13 -17.61 -3.11
N THR A 522 -2.80 -17.64 -3.05
CA THR A 522 -1.93 -18.06 -4.15
C THR A 522 -1.26 -19.37 -3.81
N SER A 523 -1.30 -20.33 -4.73
CA SER A 523 -0.76 -21.65 -4.47
C SER A 523 0.75 -21.61 -4.21
N ASP A 524 1.20 -22.36 -3.21
CA ASP A 524 2.61 -22.46 -2.86
C ASP A 524 3.40 -23.35 -3.85
N GLY A 525 4.68 -23.62 -3.54
CA GLY A 525 5.52 -24.52 -4.35
C GLY A 525 4.98 -25.95 -4.47
N GLY A 526 4.05 -26.36 -3.61
CA GLY A 526 3.33 -27.62 -3.66
C GLY A 526 1.95 -27.54 -4.34
N GLY A 527 1.59 -26.38 -4.91
CA GLY A 527 0.29 -26.14 -5.53
C GLY A 527 -0.86 -26.03 -4.52
N GLN A 528 -0.58 -25.72 -3.24
CA GLN A 528 -1.59 -25.69 -2.19
C GLN A 528 -1.99 -24.25 -1.82
N THR A 529 -3.28 -24.05 -1.61
CA THR A 529 -3.86 -22.84 -0.99
C THR A 529 -4.72 -23.22 0.21
N TYR A 530 -4.83 -22.34 1.19
CA TYR A 530 -5.53 -22.63 2.44
C TYR A 530 -6.66 -21.63 2.72
N PHE A 531 -7.85 -22.14 2.99
CA PHE A 531 -9.03 -21.35 3.30
C PHE A 531 -9.76 -21.89 4.52
N ASN A 532 -10.24 -21.00 5.39
CA ASN A 532 -11.19 -21.34 6.44
C ASN A 532 -12.60 -20.94 5.98
N LEU A 533 -13.48 -21.93 5.74
CA LEU A 533 -14.79 -21.77 5.10
C LEU A 533 -15.94 -22.29 5.98
N ASP A 534 -17.17 -21.83 5.71
CA ASP A 534 -18.39 -22.32 6.37
C ASP A 534 -18.95 -23.55 5.66
N LYS A 535 -19.12 -24.66 6.39
CA LYS A 535 -19.74 -25.90 5.91
C LYS A 535 -21.17 -25.72 5.39
N GLN A 536 -21.89 -24.69 5.81
CA GLN A 536 -23.29 -24.44 5.42
C GLN A 536 -23.43 -23.50 4.23
N THR A 537 -22.34 -22.84 3.81
CA THR A 537 -22.37 -21.86 2.72
C THR A 537 -21.89 -22.49 1.42
N ALA A 538 -22.64 -22.27 0.34
CA ALA A 538 -22.17 -22.58 -1.01
C ALA A 538 -21.27 -21.44 -1.53
N TYR A 539 -20.09 -21.80 -2.01
CA TYR A 539 -19.10 -20.89 -2.58
C TYR A 539 -18.91 -21.15 -4.06
N GLN A 540 -18.65 -20.11 -4.84
CA GLN A 540 -18.09 -20.23 -6.19
C GLN A 540 -16.57 -20.05 -6.08
N LEU A 541 -15.83 -21.11 -6.39
CA LEU A 541 -14.37 -21.11 -6.52
C LEU A 541 -14.01 -20.72 -7.94
N ILE A 542 -13.12 -19.74 -8.09
CA ILE A 542 -12.48 -19.39 -9.36
C ILE A 542 -10.97 -19.58 -9.18
N ALA A 543 -10.30 -20.22 -10.12
CA ALA A 543 -8.85 -20.38 -10.12
C ALA A 543 -8.26 -19.92 -11.45
N ASN A 544 -7.26 -19.04 -11.35
CA ASN A 544 -6.53 -18.45 -12.46
C ASN A 544 -5.05 -18.78 -12.32
N ALA A 545 -4.43 -19.21 -13.41
CA ALA A 545 -2.97 -19.34 -13.49
C ALA A 545 -2.51 -18.94 -14.89
N THR A 546 -1.37 -18.26 -14.98
CA THR A 546 -0.80 -17.88 -16.27
C THR A 546 -0.55 -19.13 -17.12
N GLY A 547 -1.09 -19.15 -18.35
CA GLY A 547 -0.99 -20.30 -19.24
C GLY A 547 -2.09 -21.36 -19.07
N TYR A 548 -3.08 -21.13 -18.20
CA TYR A 548 -4.20 -22.03 -17.95
C TYR A 548 -5.55 -21.34 -18.13
N ASP A 549 -6.55 -22.11 -18.57
CA ASP A 549 -7.94 -21.66 -18.65
C ASP A 549 -8.46 -21.37 -17.24
N GLN A 550 -9.25 -20.31 -17.11
CA GLN A 550 -9.91 -20.01 -15.85
C GLN A 550 -10.83 -21.18 -15.48
N TYR A 551 -10.61 -21.74 -14.29
CA TYR A 551 -11.47 -22.78 -13.73
C TYR A 551 -12.48 -22.14 -12.79
N SER A 552 -13.75 -22.51 -12.90
CA SER A 552 -14.79 -22.06 -11.99
C SER A 552 -15.71 -23.22 -11.59
N VAL A 553 -15.97 -23.37 -10.29
CA VAL A 553 -16.90 -24.39 -9.76
C VAL A 553 -17.65 -23.86 -8.55
N THR A 554 -18.92 -24.22 -8.40
CA THR A 554 -19.66 -23.97 -7.17
C THR A 554 -19.63 -25.22 -6.29
N PHE A 555 -19.26 -25.07 -5.02
CA PHE A 555 -19.23 -26.16 -4.07
C PHE A 555 -19.59 -25.71 -2.66
N GLN A 556 -20.00 -26.66 -1.83
CA GLN A 556 -20.20 -26.46 -0.40
C GLN A 556 -19.17 -27.32 0.35
N PRO A 557 -18.35 -26.74 1.24
CA PRO A 557 -17.21 -27.43 1.80
C PRO A 557 -17.66 -28.51 2.79
N SER A 558 -17.32 -29.76 2.47
CA SER A 558 -17.63 -30.98 3.21
C SER A 558 -16.38 -31.82 3.53
N GLN A 559 -15.23 -31.47 2.93
CA GLN A 559 -13.94 -32.12 3.09
C GLN A 559 -12.85 -31.08 3.36
N SER A 560 -11.76 -31.49 4.00
CA SER A 560 -10.62 -30.60 4.30
C SER A 560 -9.64 -30.45 3.13
N VAL A 561 -9.77 -31.23 2.06
CA VAL A 561 -8.89 -31.16 0.88
C VAL A 561 -9.71 -31.33 -0.39
N TYR A 562 -9.54 -30.43 -1.35
CA TYR A 562 -10.06 -30.55 -2.70
C TYR A 562 -8.92 -30.46 -3.70
N THR A 563 -9.00 -31.18 -4.80
CA THR A 563 -8.08 -31.03 -5.93
C THR A 563 -8.82 -30.38 -7.08
N ILE A 564 -8.28 -29.29 -7.61
CA ILE A 564 -8.76 -28.68 -8.84
C ILE A 564 -7.72 -28.91 -9.93
N THR A 565 -8.21 -29.18 -11.13
CA THR A 565 -7.38 -29.40 -12.31
C THR A 565 -7.63 -28.25 -13.27
N LEU A 566 -6.63 -27.40 -13.46
CA LEU A 566 -6.63 -26.39 -14.51
C LEU A 566 -6.22 -27.05 -15.83
N THR A 567 -6.89 -26.66 -16.91
CA THR A 567 -6.54 -27.06 -18.27
C THR A 567 -5.65 -25.97 -18.86
N SER A 568 -4.55 -26.29 -19.50
CA SER A 568 -3.71 -25.30 -20.18
C SER A 568 -4.51 -24.53 -21.26
N ASN A 569 -4.58 -23.19 -21.18
CA ASN A 569 -5.18 -22.33 -22.22
C ASN A 569 -4.21 -22.03 -23.36
N GLN A 570 -2.95 -22.36 -23.15
CA GLN A 570 -2.02 -22.50 -24.26
C GLN A 570 -2.58 -23.65 -25.07
N SER A 571 -3.09 -23.36 -26.27
CA SER A 571 -2.98 -24.32 -27.35
C SER A 571 -1.52 -24.76 -27.31
N TYR A 572 -1.25 -26.03 -27.02
CA TYR A 572 0.12 -26.56 -26.89
C TYR A 572 0.80 -26.43 -28.25
N ASN A 573 1.28 -25.23 -28.52
CA ASN A 573 2.02 -24.86 -29.69
C ASN A 573 3.36 -24.42 -29.15
N THR A 574 4.22 -25.43 -29.02
CA THR A 574 5.69 -25.36 -29.04
C THR A 574 6.18 -23.93 -29.35
N SER A 575 6.46 -23.11 -28.33
CA SER A 575 6.77 -21.69 -28.53
C SER A 575 8.22 -21.50 -28.97
N LEU A 576 8.35 -20.95 -30.17
CA LEU A 576 9.55 -20.85 -31.00
C LEU A 576 10.47 -19.69 -30.54
N VAL A 577 11.80 -19.87 -30.62
CA VAL A 577 12.79 -18.78 -30.50
C VAL A 577 12.83 -17.91 -31.77
N ASN A 578 12.04 -16.85 -31.86
CA ASN A 578 12.12 -15.89 -32.97
C ASN A 578 13.31 -14.93 -32.77
N ASP A 579 14.47 -15.28 -33.34
CA ASP A 579 15.59 -14.35 -33.47
C ASP A 579 15.72 -13.94 -34.94
N SER A 580 16.01 -12.66 -35.18
CA SER A 580 16.26 -12.15 -36.53
C SER A 580 17.55 -11.36 -36.63
N MET A 581 18.38 -11.73 -37.60
CA MET A 581 19.66 -11.10 -37.88
C MET A 581 19.90 -11.08 -39.38
N TRP A 582 20.34 -9.94 -39.91
CA TRP A 582 20.70 -9.78 -41.33
C TRP A 582 19.60 -10.25 -42.30
N GLY A 583 18.32 -10.04 -41.98
CA GLY A 583 17.19 -10.47 -42.83
C GLY A 583 16.80 -11.94 -42.73
N ILE A 584 17.47 -12.72 -41.88
CA ILE A 584 17.12 -14.10 -41.57
C ILE A 584 16.36 -14.10 -40.25
N SER A 585 15.22 -14.78 -40.19
CA SER A 585 14.46 -15.06 -38.97
C SER A 585 14.39 -16.55 -38.74
N TRP A 586 14.71 -17.03 -37.55
CA TRP A 586 14.60 -18.46 -37.22
C TRP A 586 13.86 -18.68 -35.91
N ASN A 587 13.58 -19.94 -35.61
CA ASN A 587 12.59 -20.41 -34.65
C ASN A 587 12.96 -21.79 -34.11
N MET A 588 13.05 -21.97 -32.79
CA MET A 588 13.40 -23.26 -32.19
C MET A 588 12.56 -23.64 -30.97
N THR A 589 12.25 -24.92 -30.77
CA THR A 589 11.53 -25.46 -29.60
C THR A 589 12.19 -26.76 -29.12
N PRO A 590 12.13 -27.13 -27.82
CA PRO A 590 11.53 -26.41 -26.69
C PRO A 590 12.44 -25.25 -26.20
N ARG A 591 11.86 -24.26 -25.50
CA ARG A 591 12.62 -23.13 -24.94
C ARG A 591 13.16 -23.38 -23.52
N ASN A 592 12.54 -24.28 -22.77
CA ASN A 592 12.92 -24.54 -21.39
C ASN A 592 14.24 -25.32 -21.33
N TYR A 593 15.23 -24.79 -20.61
CA TYR A 593 16.49 -25.50 -20.36
C TYR A 593 16.34 -26.78 -19.53
N MET A 594 15.17 -27.01 -18.93
CA MET A 594 14.81 -28.24 -18.23
C MET A 594 13.71 -28.96 -19.02
N VAL A 595 13.98 -30.18 -19.45
CA VAL A 595 13.08 -31.00 -20.28
C VAL A 595 12.79 -32.34 -19.60
N THR A 596 11.54 -32.79 -19.69
CA THR A 596 11.04 -34.01 -19.02
C THR A 596 10.04 -34.71 -19.92
N GLY A 597 10.06 -36.05 -19.96
CA GLY A 597 9.17 -36.82 -20.83
C GLY A 597 9.58 -36.84 -22.30
N VAL A 598 8.64 -37.15 -23.20
CA VAL A 598 8.88 -37.12 -24.64
C VAL A 598 8.82 -35.67 -25.14
N GLN A 599 9.86 -35.24 -25.86
CA GLN A 599 10.06 -33.86 -26.26
C GLN A 599 10.32 -33.75 -27.76
N ASN A 600 9.78 -32.70 -28.37
CA ASN A 600 9.95 -32.41 -29.80
C ASN A 600 10.89 -31.20 -29.97
N PHE A 601 12.08 -31.48 -30.47
CA PHE A 601 13.05 -30.47 -30.88
C PHE A 601 12.76 -30.02 -32.30
N ASN A 602 12.28 -28.79 -32.47
CA ASN A 602 11.93 -28.24 -33.77
C ASN A 602 12.82 -27.04 -34.09
N PHE A 603 13.18 -26.86 -35.36
CA PHE A 603 13.88 -25.68 -35.86
C PHE A 603 13.29 -25.23 -37.21
N SER A 604 12.82 -23.98 -37.31
CA SER A 604 12.53 -23.31 -38.57
C SER A 604 13.43 -22.12 -38.79
N ILE A 605 13.70 -21.82 -40.06
CA ILE A 605 14.46 -20.66 -40.50
C ILE A 605 13.82 -20.10 -41.76
N TYR A 606 13.85 -18.80 -41.92
CA TYR A 606 13.34 -18.07 -43.07
C TYR A 606 14.31 -16.95 -43.42
N ASP A 607 14.66 -16.83 -44.69
CA ASP A 607 15.51 -15.74 -45.18
C ASP A 607 14.74 -14.86 -46.15
N SER A 608 14.59 -13.59 -45.79
CA SER A 608 13.87 -12.61 -46.62
C SER A 608 14.59 -12.26 -47.93
N TYR A 609 15.88 -12.61 -48.06
CA TYR A 609 16.68 -12.35 -49.26
C TYR A 609 16.93 -13.59 -50.13
N ASN A 610 16.51 -14.78 -49.67
CA ASN A 610 16.67 -16.07 -50.36
C ASN A 610 18.12 -16.40 -50.80
N ASP A 611 19.12 -16.16 -49.95
CA ASP A 611 20.53 -16.38 -50.28
C ASP A 611 21.28 -17.18 -49.20
N LEU A 612 20.55 -17.99 -48.43
CA LEU A 612 21.10 -19.09 -47.64
C LEU A 612 21.80 -20.12 -48.54
N GLU A 613 23.05 -20.44 -48.22
CA GLU A 613 23.80 -21.52 -48.86
C GLU A 613 23.41 -22.87 -48.25
N PHE A 614 23.29 -22.91 -46.91
CA PHE A 614 22.83 -24.10 -46.17
C PHE A 614 22.39 -23.77 -44.74
N TRP A 615 21.57 -24.64 -44.15
CA TRP A 615 21.08 -24.52 -42.77
C TRP A 615 20.72 -25.88 -42.15
N GLY A 616 20.72 -25.99 -40.82
CA GLY A 616 20.45 -27.25 -40.16
C GLY A 616 20.48 -27.22 -38.63
N MET A 617 20.34 -28.41 -38.04
CA MET A 617 20.30 -28.62 -36.59
C MET A 617 21.00 -29.94 -36.22
N ASN A 618 21.84 -29.88 -35.20
CA ASN A 618 22.52 -31.03 -34.59
C ASN A 618 22.11 -31.18 -33.13
N ILE A 619 21.78 -32.40 -32.70
CA ILE A 619 21.48 -32.71 -31.31
C ILE A 619 22.47 -33.75 -30.82
N THR A 620 23.18 -33.44 -29.74
CA THR A 620 24.15 -34.33 -29.10
C THR A 620 23.77 -34.56 -27.64
N TYR A 621 23.96 -35.79 -27.18
CA TYR A 621 23.76 -36.19 -25.79
C TYR A 621 24.99 -36.96 -25.30
N ASN A 622 25.57 -36.55 -24.17
CA ASN A 622 26.82 -37.11 -23.62
C ASN A 622 27.95 -37.24 -24.66
N GLY A 623 28.09 -36.24 -25.54
CA GLY A 623 29.11 -36.21 -26.59
C GLY A 623 28.81 -37.09 -27.81
N THR A 624 27.68 -37.81 -27.84
CA THR A 624 27.26 -38.64 -28.98
C THR A 624 26.17 -37.93 -29.78
N LEU A 625 26.35 -37.81 -31.09
CA LEU A 625 25.38 -37.21 -32.02
C LEU A 625 24.14 -38.10 -32.15
N GLN A 626 22.98 -37.54 -31.80
CA GLN A 626 21.68 -38.21 -31.85
C GLN A 626 20.90 -37.85 -33.13
N TYR A 627 21.06 -36.62 -33.60
CA TYR A 627 20.39 -36.13 -34.79
C TYR A 627 21.23 -35.06 -35.49
N THR A 628 21.21 -35.06 -36.83
CA THR A 628 21.83 -34.03 -37.66
C THR A 628 21.00 -33.84 -38.93
N THR A 629 20.91 -32.61 -39.39
CA THR A 629 20.29 -32.26 -40.67
C THR A 629 21.08 -31.13 -41.32
N ASN A 630 21.17 -31.13 -42.64
CA ASN A 630 21.81 -30.07 -43.43
C ASN A 630 21.02 -29.88 -44.73
N GLN A 631 20.32 -28.77 -44.84
CA GLN A 631 19.43 -28.41 -45.94
C GLN A 631 20.07 -27.28 -46.75
N THR A 632 19.89 -27.28 -48.07
CA THR A 632 20.44 -26.28 -48.99
C THR A 632 19.37 -25.40 -49.61
N ASP A 633 18.20 -25.29 -48.96
CA ASP A 633 17.11 -24.45 -49.44
C ASP A 633 17.41 -22.98 -49.12
N SER A 634 17.46 -22.16 -50.16
CA SER A 634 17.87 -20.76 -50.10
C SER A 634 16.90 -19.86 -49.34
N GLY A 635 15.61 -20.22 -49.26
CA GLY A 635 14.58 -19.44 -48.56
C GLY A 635 14.35 -19.84 -47.10
N GLY A 636 15.00 -20.91 -46.64
CA GLY A 636 14.78 -21.52 -45.34
C GLY A 636 13.74 -22.64 -45.34
N GLY A 637 13.30 -23.09 -44.18
CA GLY A 637 12.37 -24.22 -44.02
C GLY A 637 12.20 -24.65 -42.57
N PHE A 638 11.76 -25.89 -42.34
CA PHE A 638 11.52 -26.44 -40.99
C PHE A 638 12.01 -27.89 -40.87
N VAL A 639 12.57 -28.24 -39.71
CA VAL A 639 13.01 -29.58 -39.32
C VAL A 639 12.53 -29.91 -37.90
N ASN A 640 12.22 -31.18 -37.64
CA ASN A 640 11.78 -31.67 -36.33
C ASN A 640 12.49 -32.96 -35.93
N TYR A 641 12.63 -33.17 -34.63
CA TYR A 641 13.16 -34.38 -34.03
C TYR A 641 12.55 -34.66 -32.66
N THR A 642 11.97 -35.84 -32.48
CA THR A 642 11.37 -36.27 -31.21
C THR A 642 12.35 -37.12 -30.40
N MET A 643 12.59 -36.75 -29.15
CA MET A 643 13.47 -37.47 -28.22
C MET A 643 12.74 -37.78 -26.91
N ASN A 644 12.91 -38.98 -26.36
CA ASN A 644 12.44 -39.29 -25.02
C ASN A 644 13.48 -38.85 -23.97
N THR A 645 13.17 -37.79 -23.23
CA THR A 645 14.09 -37.16 -22.26
C THR A 645 13.96 -37.74 -20.84
N SER A 646 13.12 -38.75 -20.61
CA SER A 646 13.02 -39.43 -19.33
C SER A 646 14.23 -40.32 -18.99
N GLN A 647 15.10 -40.60 -19.96
CA GLN A 647 16.27 -41.49 -19.79
C GLN A 647 17.61 -40.73 -19.65
N VAL A 648 17.58 -39.41 -19.58
CA VAL A 648 18.76 -38.53 -19.68
C VAL A 648 18.97 -37.67 -18.42
N GLU A 649 18.62 -38.24 -17.27
CA GLU A 649 18.61 -37.61 -15.94
C GLU A 649 20.00 -37.07 -15.53
N GLY A 650 20.05 -35.77 -15.19
CA GLY A 650 21.25 -35.12 -14.65
C GLY A 650 22.34 -34.77 -15.69
N ASN A 651 22.14 -35.08 -16.97
CA ASN A 651 23.08 -34.79 -18.05
C ASN A 651 22.52 -33.77 -19.05
N GLY A 652 23.41 -33.01 -19.70
CA GLY A 652 23.05 -31.96 -20.65
C GLY A 652 22.89 -32.47 -22.10
N ILE A 653 21.78 -32.16 -22.75
CA ILE A 653 21.56 -32.29 -24.20
C ILE A 653 21.98 -30.97 -24.86
N ASN A 654 22.87 -31.03 -25.86
CA ASN A 654 23.28 -29.85 -26.61
C ASN A 654 22.61 -29.85 -27.99
N VAL A 655 21.87 -28.79 -28.29
CA VAL A 655 21.23 -28.55 -29.59
C VAL A 655 21.97 -27.39 -30.25
N THR A 656 22.64 -27.66 -31.37
CA THR A 656 23.35 -26.65 -32.16
C THR A 656 22.59 -26.42 -33.45
N ILE A 657 22.12 -25.21 -33.68
CA ILE A 657 21.60 -24.81 -34.99
C ILE A 657 22.75 -24.21 -35.79
N PHE A 658 22.66 -24.28 -37.12
CA PHE A 658 23.67 -23.65 -37.96
C PHE A 658 23.10 -23.17 -39.28
N PHE A 659 23.64 -22.08 -39.81
CA PHE A 659 23.37 -21.64 -41.17
C PHE A 659 24.49 -20.77 -41.74
N LYS A 660 24.54 -20.70 -43.08
CA LYS A 660 25.47 -19.88 -43.84
C LYS A 660 24.71 -19.13 -44.92
N ARG A 661 24.95 -17.82 -44.99
CA ARG A 661 24.46 -16.94 -46.06
C ARG A 661 25.62 -16.51 -46.96
N THR A 662 25.32 -16.30 -48.23
CA THR A 662 26.30 -15.87 -49.24
C THR A 662 26.98 -14.56 -48.81
N ASN A 663 28.32 -14.56 -48.74
CA ASN A 663 29.16 -13.42 -48.32
C ASN A 663 29.05 -12.97 -46.83
N TYR A 664 28.34 -13.70 -45.97
CA TYR A 664 28.28 -13.40 -44.52
C TYR A 664 29.00 -14.47 -43.68
N PRO A 665 29.41 -14.19 -42.43
CA PRO A 665 30.00 -15.19 -41.55
C PRO A 665 29.08 -16.40 -41.30
N TYR A 666 29.70 -17.56 -41.03
CA TYR A 666 28.98 -18.76 -40.59
C TYR A 666 28.46 -18.56 -39.16
N PHE A 667 27.27 -19.08 -38.86
CA PHE A 667 26.60 -18.92 -37.58
C PHE A 667 26.15 -20.27 -37.03
N ASP A 668 26.56 -20.62 -35.80
CA ASP A 668 26.31 -21.93 -35.20
C ASP A 668 26.17 -21.95 -33.65
N PRO A 669 25.19 -21.24 -33.06
CA PRO A 669 25.03 -21.23 -31.60
C PRO A 669 24.55 -22.59 -31.06
N THR A 670 25.10 -22.96 -29.90
CA THR A 670 24.70 -24.16 -29.15
C THR A 670 23.86 -23.80 -27.93
N TYR A 671 22.69 -24.41 -27.83
CA TYR A 671 21.77 -24.32 -26.70
C TYR A 671 21.82 -25.60 -25.86
N LYS A 672 21.89 -25.46 -24.53
CA LYS A 672 22.08 -26.59 -23.61
C LYS A 672 20.84 -26.83 -22.74
N TYR A 673 20.28 -28.02 -22.86
CA TYR A 673 19.09 -28.50 -22.14
C TYR A 673 19.47 -29.58 -21.14
N TRP A 674 18.66 -29.80 -20.11
CA TRP A 674 18.90 -30.77 -19.04
C TRP A 674 17.67 -31.66 -18.86
N GLY A 675 17.89 -32.98 -18.90
CA GLY A 675 16.86 -33.96 -18.63
C GLY A 675 16.61 -34.14 -17.13
N TYR A 676 15.35 -34.13 -16.72
CA TYR A 676 14.96 -34.43 -15.33
C TYR A 676 13.88 -35.50 -15.28
N SER A 677 14.02 -36.46 -14.36
CA SER A 677 13.07 -37.55 -14.15
C SER A 677 12.25 -37.33 -12.89
N ILE A 678 10.93 -37.47 -12.99
CA ILE A 678 10.04 -37.46 -11.84
C ILE A 678 9.70 -38.91 -11.49
N VAL A 679 10.71 -39.68 -11.10
CA VAL A 679 10.46 -40.97 -10.43
C VAL A 679 10.82 -40.78 -8.96
N ALA A 680 9.86 -41.10 -8.09
CA ALA A 680 9.92 -40.87 -6.64
C ALA A 680 11.24 -41.38 -6.04
N SER A 681 12.16 -40.44 -5.76
CA SER A 681 13.38 -40.73 -5.02
C SER A 681 13.06 -40.65 -3.52
N ASN A 682 13.10 -41.81 -2.84
CA ASN A 682 12.94 -41.92 -1.38
C ASN A 682 13.88 -40.95 -0.64
N TYR A 683 13.34 -39.91 0.01
CA TYR A 683 14.12 -39.07 0.91
C TYR A 683 14.43 -39.86 2.20
N SER A 684 15.69 -40.26 2.39
CA SER A 684 16.16 -40.75 3.69
C SER A 684 16.54 -39.57 4.59
N LEU A 685 16.31 -39.71 5.90
CA LEU A 685 16.62 -38.72 6.95
C LEU A 685 18.08 -38.21 6.89
N VAL A 686 18.98 -39.00 6.32
CA VAL A 686 20.39 -38.68 6.10
C VAL A 686 20.56 -37.45 5.19
N ASN A 687 19.75 -37.32 4.14
CA ASN A 687 19.83 -36.19 3.19
C ASN A 687 19.23 -34.90 3.75
N ALA A 688 18.21 -35.00 4.62
CA ALA A 688 17.63 -33.84 5.29
C ALA A 688 18.62 -33.21 6.29
N MET A 689 19.41 -34.04 6.99
CA MET A 689 20.38 -33.56 7.98
C MET A 689 21.71 -33.07 7.35
N ALA A 690 22.05 -33.50 6.14
CA ALA A 690 23.21 -32.97 5.41
C ALA A 690 23.03 -31.51 4.96
N ASN A 691 21.79 -31.06 4.75
CA ASN A 691 21.46 -29.70 4.30
C ASN A 691 21.34 -28.68 5.44
N VAL A 692 21.24 -29.12 6.71
CA VAL A 692 21.33 -28.22 7.87
C VAL A 692 22.82 -28.00 8.17
N GLY A 693 23.46 -27.14 7.39
CA GLY A 693 24.87 -26.80 7.53
C GLY A 693 25.23 -26.30 8.94
N ASN A 694 26.47 -26.57 9.34
CA ASN A 694 27.01 -26.39 10.70
C ASN A 694 26.93 -24.94 11.26
N SER A 695 26.51 -23.97 10.46
CA SER A 695 26.48 -22.52 10.72
C SER A 695 25.13 -21.98 11.21
N ALA A 696 24.04 -22.75 11.14
CA ALA A 696 22.71 -22.22 11.45
C ALA A 696 22.39 -22.06 12.95
N LEU A 697 23.19 -22.66 13.85
CA LEU A 697 22.95 -22.63 15.30
C LEU A 697 24.24 -22.27 16.05
N SER A 698 24.14 -21.32 16.98
CA SER A 698 25.28 -20.91 17.81
C SER A 698 25.78 -22.07 18.70
N PRO A 699 27.07 -22.13 19.08
CA PRO A 699 27.59 -23.17 19.96
C PRO A 699 26.85 -23.26 21.30
N LEU A 700 26.42 -22.11 21.84
CA LEU A 700 25.62 -22.03 23.06
C LEU A 700 24.22 -22.64 22.86
N THR A 701 23.57 -22.37 21.72
CA THR A 701 22.26 -22.93 21.37
C THR A 701 22.33 -24.44 21.19
N LYS A 702 23.38 -24.94 20.52
CA LYS A 702 23.66 -26.38 20.40
C LYS A 702 23.87 -27.03 21.77
N GLY A 703 24.59 -26.34 22.67
CA GLY A 703 24.79 -26.78 24.05
C GLY A 703 23.51 -26.85 24.88
N ILE A 704 22.63 -25.83 24.77
CA ILE A 704 21.35 -25.80 25.50
C ILE A 704 20.40 -26.89 24.99
N ILE A 705 20.30 -27.08 23.67
CA ILE A 705 19.47 -28.13 23.08
C ILE A 705 19.97 -29.52 23.52
N ALA A 706 21.30 -29.73 23.53
CA ALA A 706 21.88 -30.98 24.01
C ALA A 706 21.56 -31.22 25.49
N ILE A 707 21.64 -30.20 26.35
CA ILE A 707 21.32 -30.32 27.78
C ILE A 707 19.85 -30.66 28.00
N VAL A 708 18.92 -29.96 27.33
CA VAL A 708 17.48 -30.22 27.46
C VAL A 708 17.15 -31.65 27.02
N MET A 709 17.71 -32.09 25.90
CA MET A 709 17.48 -33.44 25.38
C MET A 709 18.11 -34.52 26.26
N ILE A 710 19.33 -34.32 26.76
CA ILE A 710 19.96 -35.23 27.74
C ILE A 710 19.15 -35.31 29.02
N THR A 711 18.60 -34.18 29.51
CA THR A 711 17.80 -34.16 30.75
C THR A 711 16.47 -34.90 30.56
N CYS A 712 15.82 -34.73 29.41
CA CYS A 712 14.62 -35.49 29.04
C CYS A 712 14.89 -36.99 28.90
N VAL A 713 16.02 -37.37 28.30
CA VAL A 713 16.38 -38.79 28.10
C VAL A 713 16.84 -39.44 29.40
N VAL A 714 17.66 -38.77 30.22
CA VAL A 714 18.08 -39.28 31.54
C VAL A 714 16.89 -39.39 32.47
N GLY A 715 15.94 -38.44 32.45
CA GLY A 715 14.69 -38.52 33.19
C GLY A 715 13.80 -39.68 32.74
N TYR A 716 13.75 -39.95 31.43
CA TYR A 716 12.98 -41.07 30.87
C TYR A 716 13.64 -42.43 31.15
N VAL A 717 14.96 -42.55 31.07
CA VAL A 717 15.69 -43.80 31.30
C VAL A 717 15.81 -44.14 32.79
N ALA A 718 15.92 -43.14 33.66
CA ALA A 718 15.93 -43.33 35.12
C ALA A 718 14.59 -43.89 35.66
N THR A 719 13.50 -43.75 34.89
CA THR A 719 12.17 -44.24 35.28
C THR A 719 11.78 -45.56 34.61
N SER A 720 12.52 -46.06 33.61
CA SER A 720 12.01 -47.13 32.72
C SER A 720 12.88 -48.38 32.55
N VAL A 721 14.14 -48.44 33.01
CA VAL A 721 14.97 -49.67 32.89
C VAL A 721 15.93 -49.89 34.05
N SER A 722 16.17 -51.16 34.40
CA SER A 722 17.20 -51.58 35.35
C SER A 722 18.58 -51.13 34.85
N PHE A 723 19.39 -50.62 35.80
CA PHE A 723 20.55 -49.74 35.59
C PHE A 723 21.63 -50.23 34.59
N SER A 724 21.69 -51.53 34.27
CA SER A 724 22.71 -52.07 33.34
C SER A 724 22.38 -51.85 31.86
N GLY A 725 21.09 -51.88 31.46
CA GLY A 725 20.68 -51.68 30.06
C GLY A 725 20.65 -50.21 29.63
N GLY A 726 20.26 -49.32 30.57
CA GLY A 726 20.18 -47.88 30.31
C GLY A 726 21.54 -47.23 30.05
N VAL A 727 22.61 -47.69 30.72
CA VAL A 727 23.95 -47.11 30.53
C VAL A 727 24.53 -47.47 29.16
N VAL A 728 24.28 -48.68 28.66
CA VAL A 728 24.76 -49.10 27.32
C VAL A 728 24.05 -48.34 26.20
N LEU A 729 22.72 -48.16 26.31
CA LEU A 729 21.97 -47.35 25.35
C LEU A 729 22.38 -45.87 25.41
N GLY A 730 22.64 -45.33 26.61
CA GLY A 730 23.15 -43.98 26.77
C GLY A 730 24.53 -43.78 26.13
N LEU A 731 25.44 -44.74 26.28
CA LEU A 731 26.77 -44.69 25.65
C LEU A 731 26.70 -44.79 24.12
N LEU A 732 25.84 -45.65 23.57
CA LEU A 732 25.64 -45.78 22.12
C LEU A 732 25.05 -44.51 21.50
N MET A 733 24.12 -43.84 22.19
CA MET A 733 23.58 -42.56 21.73
C MET A 733 24.61 -41.44 21.79
N LEU A 734 25.45 -41.38 22.84
CA LEU A 734 26.55 -40.41 22.95
C LEU A 734 27.60 -40.59 21.84
N TRP A 735 27.85 -41.83 21.42
CA TRP A 735 28.68 -42.12 20.24
C TRP A 735 28.07 -41.54 18.96
N GLY A 736 26.76 -41.74 18.76
CA GLY A 736 26.00 -41.13 17.68
C GLY A 736 26.15 -39.60 17.62
N PHE A 737 26.03 -38.92 18.76
CA PHE A 737 26.17 -37.45 18.82
C PHE A 737 27.58 -36.94 18.48
N SER A 738 28.65 -37.67 18.84
CA SER A 738 30.01 -37.27 18.43
C SER A 738 30.23 -37.44 16.92
N SER A 739 29.66 -38.49 16.30
CA SER A 739 29.74 -38.70 14.85
C SER A 739 28.99 -37.62 14.06
N PHE A 740 28.03 -36.93 14.68
CA PHE A 740 27.36 -35.76 14.11
C PHE A 740 28.00 -34.42 14.53
N GLY A 741 29.18 -34.45 15.19
CA GLY A 741 29.98 -33.26 15.49
C GLY A 741 29.49 -32.42 16.69
N PHE A 742 28.54 -32.92 17.47
CA PHE A 742 27.99 -32.20 18.62
C PHE A 742 28.87 -32.26 19.88
N MET A 743 29.85 -33.17 19.92
CA MET A 743 30.79 -33.28 21.03
C MET A 743 32.19 -33.67 20.55
N PRO A 744 33.27 -33.09 21.11
CA PRO A 744 34.64 -33.49 20.77
C PRO A 744 34.89 -34.97 21.11
N PRO A 745 35.58 -35.73 20.25
CA PRO A 745 35.84 -37.17 20.47
C PRO A 745 36.56 -37.47 21.79
N LEU A 746 37.44 -36.58 22.25
CA LEU A 746 38.17 -36.73 23.51
C LEU A 746 37.24 -36.69 24.74
N SER A 747 36.22 -35.83 24.72
CA SER A 747 35.23 -35.75 25.81
C SER A 747 34.38 -37.01 25.88
N LEU A 748 33.99 -37.55 24.72
CA LEU A 748 33.28 -38.83 24.63
C LEU A 748 34.12 -39.99 25.19
N MET A 749 35.41 -40.02 24.88
CA MET A 749 36.32 -41.08 25.34
C MET A 749 36.44 -41.06 26.87
N MET A 750 36.59 -39.88 27.48
CA MET A 750 36.66 -39.73 28.94
C MET A 750 35.35 -40.16 29.63
N ILE A 751 34.20 -39.75 29.09
CA ILE A 751 32.87 -40.14 29.62
C ILE A 751 32.65 -41.66 29.51
N THR A 752 33.08 -42.26 28.41
CA THR A 752 32.97 -43.71 28.18
C THR A 752 33.83 -44.49 29.18
N ILE A 753 35.06 -44.03 29.45
CA ILE A 753 35.96 -44.66 30.44
C ILE A 753 35.36 -44.58 31.85
N VAL A 754 34.85 -43.41 32.25
CA VAL A 754 34.21 -43.24 33.57
C VAL A 754 32.95 -44.10 33.69
N GLY A 755 32.12 -44.16 32.64
CA GLY A 755 30.92 -44.99 32.60
C GLY A 755 31.24 -46.48 32.72
N LEU A 756 32.25 -46.97 32.00
CA LEU A 756 32.70 -48.36 32.09
C LEU A 756 33.34 -48.68 33.46
N ALA A 757 34.09 -47.75 34.05
CA ALA A 757 34.66 -47.92 35.39
C ALA A 757 33.57 -48.02 36.47
N LEU A 758 32.49 -47.25 36.34
CA LEU A 758 31.33 -47.32 37.24
C LEU A 758 30.55 -48.64 37.09
N ILE A 759 30.42 -49.16 35.86
CA ILE A 759 29.84 -50.50 35.61
C ILE A 759 30.74 -51.59 36.22
N TYR A 760 32.06 -51.50 36.01
CA TYR A 760 33.03 -52.48 36.50
C TYR A 760 33.06 -52.56 38.03
N ASN A 761 33.07 -51.41 38.73
CA ASN A 761 33.05 -51.37 40.20
C ASN A 761 31.77 -51.98 40.81
N ARG A 762 30.64 -51.90 40.11
CA ARG A 762 29.38 -52.49 40.59
C ARG A 762 29.32 -54.00 40.37
N HIS A 763 29.98 -54.52 39.33
CA HIS A 763 30.03 -55.97 39.08
C HIS A 763 30.86 -56.71 40.15
N PHE A 764 31.88 -56.06 40.72
CA PHE A 764 32.65 -56.59 41.85
C PHE A 764 31.95 -56.46 43.21
N ALA A 765 31.01 -55.52 43.37
CA ALA A 765 30.23 -55.38 44.61
C ALA A 765 29.11 -56.44 44.75
N LEU A 766 28.83 -57.23 43.72
CA LEU A 766 27.74 -58.21 43.66
C LEU A 766 28.19 -59.65 43.36
N THR A 767 29.49 -59.95 43.49
CA THR A 767 29.99 -61.35 43.50
C THR A 767 30.16 -61.81 44.96
N PRO A 768 29.45 -62.86 45.43
CA PRO A 768 29.70 -63.45 46.74
C PRO A 768 31.03 -64.21 46.72
N ALA A 769 31.75 -64.20 47.85
CA ALA A 769 32.92 -65.05 48.05
C ALA A 769 32.56 -66.53 47.83
N GLY A 770 33.28 -67.16 46.91
CA GLY A 770 33.46 -68.60 46.80
C GLY A 770 34.94 -68.88 46.67
#